data_AF-A0A3M1N3S5-F1
#
_entry.id   AF-A0A3M1N3S5-F1
#
_cell.length_a   1.000
_cell.length_b   1.000
_cell.length_c   1.000
_cell.angle_alpha   90.00
_cell.angle_beta   90.00
_cell.angle_gamma   90.00
#
_symmetry.space_group_name_H-M   'P 1'
#
loop_
_entity.id
_entity.type
_entity.pdbx_description
1 polymer ?
#
loop_
_entity_poly.entity_id
_entity_poly.type
_entity_poly.pdbx_seq_one_letter_code
_entity_poly.pdbx_strand_id
1 'polypeptide(L)'
;MLTKTRNRTWIFLIVTFLISVGLMLGHSQGALTQMAYVEKENLFFLAAGRHGVVVARGPTPEQPQFQMVTVFDTPGSAHDVAAVARPEGGYWVYVADGRAGLRVLEFTGGSILREVGVVDRPYWAGRKGAERVAIMDGKAFLAYGDAGIQVVDITNPPQARDLGVQVDLKGGYAYNLYAESNRLFIAAGEPGLLVYNVVNPSDPALLGTHDPPQPVYDLAIVSGESAYLAEGTGGFALVSMSNISSPVEVAARRDIKTVKRVAVASSLQGVWIFAGAQGRGTEVLRFFPGRVRKFEVQSTVPSRYPVDLALSTDSSRLFVLDSSGGLLAYNISKPAHPLSIASYQFTPQGGSLSVWLLALGTSVALALFWVAFFAQFALPVRTVGDRFRAFTYLLSYIFGMHGPAIFIEDGIVRESRAESLRRGPGVILLDTASAAVLKTPGRFTRAVGPGVTFTRANERLAGVVDLHRQTQFIGPSGNASVLWERQPSESEDEYQERQAQRRETSGLTRDGIEVVPNIIAVFKLRTTPEDEARWHTRFGYNPESVWRAVVGEGVNLDEKVDALPEKRRMAWNWLPAYLAVDVWRDCLRRFALSELFERKFPSADDPEKMLTGMEVITTEVAARFRSEEVNVLDEFGFYKRDAEGKPVKRKSEEFRIVQNRGLQVYTIVITNIRLPKLVEEQLFTDWQKTWETQLTNLGGAVERERIQVADEARMNALTEYALWTCDTLFRQLQEGRQPDDPQTLDAMLMDLRAKISEELNLRRRMTNEWRDLEDLLDW
;
A
#
# COMPACT_ATOMS: atom_id res chain seq x y z
N MET A 1 -12.12 5.25 5.72
CA MET A 1 -11.27 6.05 4.80
C MET A 1 -10.77 5.29 3.56
N LEU A 2 -10.89 3.96 3.47
CA LEU A 2 -10.34 3.13 2.38
C LEU A 2 -11.23 2.95 1.12
N THR A 3 -12.46 3.48 1.11
CA THR A 3 -13.45 3.17 0.05
C THR A 3 -13.52 4.19 -1.10
N LYS A 4 -13.13 5.45 -0.90
CA LYS A 4 -13.30 6.51 -1.93
C LYS A 4 -12.13 6.66 -2.90
N THR A 5 -10.90 6.43 -2.46
CA THR A 5 -9.69 6.62 -3.29
C THR A 5 -9.45 5.46 -4.25
N ARG A 6 -9.90 4.25 -3.91
CA ARG A 6 -9.60 3.04 -4.70
C ARG A 6 -10.49 2.87 -5.95
N ASN A 7 -11.71 3.41 -5.96
CA ASN A 7 -12.60 3.38 -7.15
C ASN A 7 -11.97 4.07 -8.37
N ARG A 8 -11.14 5.11 -8.18
CA ARG A 8 -10.43 5.77 -9.28
C ARG A 8 -9.33 4.89 -9.87
N THR A 9 -8.56 4.18 -9.06
CA THR A 9 -7.55 3.21 -9.53
C THR A 9 -8.14 2.03 -10.29
N TRP A 10 -9.33 1.55 -9.89
CA TRP A 10 -9.99 0.43 -10.57
C TRP A 10 -10.63 0.84 -11.90
N ILE A 11 -11.27 2.02 -11.95
CA ILE A 11 -11.73 2.61 -13.20
C ILE A 11 -10.52 2.90 -14.09
N PHE A 12 -9.41 3.40 -13.54
CA PHE A 12 -8.19 3.63 -14.30
C PHE A 12 -7.62 2.33 -14.86
N LEU A 13 -7.58 1.22 -14.10
CA LEU A 13 -7.11 -0.09 -14.59
C LEU A 13 -8.05 -0.72 -15.63
N ILE A 14 -9.38 -0.60 -15.47
CA ILE A 14 -10.35 -1.07 -16.46
C ILE A 14 -10.32 -0.21 -17.72
N VAL A 15 -10.13 1.10 -17.58
CA VAL A 15 -9.93 2.03 -18.71
C VAL A 15 -8.59 1.77 -19.38
N THR A 16 -7.53 1.50 -18.63
CA THR A 16 -6.22 1.11 -19.19
C THR A 16 -6.31 -0.26 -19.87
N PHE A 17 -7.14 -1.18 -19.37
CA PHE A 17 -7.45 -2.47 -19.99
C PHE A 17 -8.30 -2.32 -21.26
N LEU A 18 -9.32 -1.46 -21.27
CA LEU A 18 -10.11 -1.14 -22.47
C LEU A 18 -9.28 -0.37 -23.51
N ILE A 19 -8.34 0.47 -23.06
CA ILE A 19 -7.37 1.15 -23.91
C ILE A 19 -6.32 0.16 -24.45
N SER A 20 -5.86 -0.80 -23.66
CA SER A 20 -4.87 -1.80 -24.13
C SER A 20 -5.50 -2.92 -24.97
N VAL A 21 -6.76 -3.29 -24.72
CA VAL A 21 -7.57 -4.14 -25.62
C VAL A 21 -7.97 -3.36 -26.89
N GLY A 22 -8.25 -2.06 -26.77
CA GLY A 22 -8.45 -1.17 -27.92
C GLY A 22 -7.18 -0.93 -28.75
N LEU A 23 -6.00 -0.93 -28.11
CA LEU A 23 -4.68 -0.87 -28.77
C LEU A 23 -4.28 -2.22 -29.37
N MET A 24 -4.64 -3.34 -28.75
CA MET A 24 -4.42 -4.68 -29.33
C MET A 24 -5.38 -5.02 -30.48
N LEU A 25 -6.65 -4.58 -30.40
CA LEU A 25 -7.61 -4.66 -31.51
C LEU A 25 -7.40 -3.56 -32.56
N GLY A 26 -6.63 -2.53 -32.22
CA GLY A 26 -6.21 -1.44 -33.12
C GLY A 26 -4.87 -1.67 -33.80
N HIS A 27 -4.23 -2.84 -33.64
CA HIS A 27 -2.97 -3.11 -34.33
C HIS A 27 -3.18 -3.44 -35.81
N SER A 28 -3.00 -2.36 -36.57
CA SER A 28 -2.58 -2.23 -37.96
C SER A 28 -3.45 -2.91 -39.00
N GLN A 29 -4.48 -2.17 -39.44
CA GLN A 29 -4.61 -1.95 -40.88
C GLN A 29 -3.20 -1.68 -41.43
N GLY A 30 -2.70 -2.44 -42.41
CA GLY A 30 -1.43 -2.09 -43.06
C GLY A 30 -1.61 -0.76 -43.76
N ALA A 31 -1.24 0.33 -43.07
CA ALA A 31 -1.34 1.67 -43.62
C ALA A 31 -0.38 1.74 -44.80
N LEU A 32 -0.91 2.04 -45.98
CA LEU A 32 -0.09 2.28 -47.15
C LEU A 32 0.77 3.51 -46.89
N THR A 33 2.09 3.39 -47.08
CA THR A 33 3.05 4.39 -46.67
C THR A 33 3.58 5.24 -47.81
N GLN A 34 3.62 4.69 -49.04
CA GLN A 34 4.16 5.36 -50.23
C GLN A 34 3.71 4.64 -51.51
N MET A 35 3.71 5.34 -52.65
CA MET A 35 3.37 4.76 -53.95
C MET A 35 4.39 5.10 -55.06
N ALA A 36 4.58 4.15 -55.98
CA ALA A 36 5.21 4.39 -57.27
C ALA A 36 4.19 4.10 -58.39
N TYR A 37 3.92 5.12 -59.20
CA TYR A 37 3.02 5.03 -60.36
C TYR A 37 3.81 4.84 -61.66
N VAL A 38 3.35 3.93 -62.50
CA VAL A 38 3.91 3.66 -63.82
C VAL A 38 2.86 3.80 -64.92
N GLU A 39 3.02 4.84 -65.75
CA GLU A 39 2.03 5.26 -66.76
C GLU A 39 1.76 4.20 -67.83
N LYS A 40 2.81 3.61 -68.42
CA LYS A 40 2.71 2.77 -69.63
C LYS A 40 1.71 1.62 -69.47
N GLU A 41 1.59 1.11 -68.25
CA GLU A 41 0.71 -0.02 -67.89
C GLU A 41 -0.39 0.37 -66.90
N ASN A 42 -0.48 1.66 -66.53
CA ASN A 42 -1.36 2.17 -65.47
C ASN A 42 -1.24 1.34 -64.17
N LEU A 43 0.00 1.07 -63.73
CA LEU A 43 0.30 0.25 -62.56
C LEU A 43 0.74 1.09 -61.37
N PHE A 44 0.33 0.66 -60.18
CA PHE A 44 0.68 1.22 -58.88
C PHE A 44 1.41 0.16 -58.08
N PHE A 45 2.62 0.49 -57.63
CA PHE A 45 3.34 -0.28 -56.63
C PHE A 45 3.20 0.46 -55.31
N LEU A 46 2.65 -0.19 -54.29
CA LEU A 46 2.28 0.42 -53.03
C LEU A 46 3.03 -0.27 -51.89
N ALA A 47 3.74 0.52 -51.07
CA ALA A 47 4.34 0.03 -49.84
C ALA A 47 3.26 -0.08 -48.75
N ALA A 48 3.05 -1.28 -48.21
CA ALA A 48 1.96 -1.62 -47.31
C ALA A 48 2.43 -2.01 -45.90
N GLY A 49 3.54 -1.45 -45.43
CA GLY A 49 4.09 -1.72 -44.10
C GLY A 49 4.35 -3.22 -43.90
N ARG A 50 3.68 -3.82 -42.91
CA ARG A 50 3.82 -5.25 -42.57
C ARG A 50 3.20 -6.23 -43.56
N HIS A 51 2.56 -5.75 -44.62
CA HIS A 51 2.01 -6.59 -45.69
C HIS A 51 2.86 -6.52 -46.98
N GLY A 52 4.06 -5.96 -46.89
CA GLY A 52 5.01 -5.84 -47.99
C GLY A 52 4.54 -4.92 -49.10
N VAL A 53 4.56 -5.39 -50.34
CA VAL A 53 4.24 -4.61 -51.54
C VAL A 53 2.94 -5.08 -52.16
N VAL A 54 2.05 -4.13 -52.44
CA VAL A 54 0.82 -4.38 -53.19
C VAL A 54 0.93 -3.76 -54.57
N VAL A 55 0.66 -4.54 -55.60
CA VAL A 55 0.58 -4.05 -56.98
C VAL A 55 -0.88 -3.95 -57.38
N ALA A 56 -1.29 -2.80 -57.87
CA ALA A 56 -2.63 -2.56 -58.37
C ALA A 56 -2.61 -1.94 -59.77
N ARG A 57 -3.60 -2.26 -60.58
CA ARG A 57 -3.86 -1.57 -61.84
C ARG A 57 -4.89 -0.47 -61.60
N GLY A 58 -4.62 0.71 -62.15
CA GLY A 58 -5.49 1.87 -62.05
C GLY A 58 -6.81 1.72 -62.82
N PRO A 59 -7.79 2.58 -62.55
CA PRO A 59 -9.07 2.57 -63.25
C PRO A 59 -8.91 2.94 -64.74
N THR A 60 -9.68 2.28 -65.60
CA THR A 60 -9.85 2.60 -67.02
C THR A 60 -11.29 3.05 -67.30
N PRO A 61 -11.59 3.66 -68.46
CA PRO A 61 -12.97 4.00 -68.82
C PRO A 61 -13.93 2.80 -68.82
N GLU A 62 -13.45 1.60 -69.18
CA GLU A 62 -14.27 0.38 -69.09
C GLU A 62 -14.36 -0.19 -67.67
N GLN A 63 -13.38 0.08 -66.81
CA GLN A 63 -13.28 -0.46 -65.45
C GLN A 63 -12.91 0.65 -64.46
N PRO A 64 -13.90 1.38 -63.91
CA PRO A 64 -13.68 2.59 -63.09
C PRO A 64 -13.25 2.27 -61.64
N GLN A 65 -12.63 1.12 -61.41
CA GLN A 65 -12.14 0.69 -60.09
C GLN A 65 -10.70 0.21 -60.18
N PHE A 66 -9.94 0.40 -59.10
CA PHE A 66 -8.62 -0.18 -58.96
C PHE A 66 -8.71 -1.70 -58.86
N GLN A 67 -7.80 -2.39 -59.52
CA GLN A 67 -7.72 -3.85 -59.50
C GLN A 67 -6.44 -4.28 -58.84
N MET A 68 -6.53 -5.03 -57.75
CA MET A 68 -5.37 -5.65 -57.16
C MET A 68 -4.83 -6.70 -58.12
N VAL A 69 -3.56 -6.54 -58.50
CA VAL A 69 -2.85 -7.42 -59.43
C VAL A 69 -2.16 -8.54 -58.67
N THR A 70 -1.38 -8.17 -57.64
CA THR A 70 -0.65 -9.12 -56.81
C THR A 70 -0.21 -8.48 -55.50
N VAL A 71 0.11 -9.29 -54.50
CA VAL A 71 0.66 -8.88 -53.21
C VAL A 71 1.88 -9.75 -52.94
N PHE A 72 2.95 -9.12 -52.47
CA PHE A 72 4.16 -9.81 -52.06
C PHE A 72 4.51 -9.39 -50.62
N ASP A 73 4.47 -10.37 -49.72
CA ASP A 73 4.84 -10.15 -48.33
C ASP A 73 6.37 -10.09 -48.20
N THR A 74 6.89 -8.95 -47.74
CA THR A 74 8.31 -8.74 -47.54
C THR A 74 8.69 -9.07 -46.09
N PRO A 75 9.92 -9.54 -45.82
CA PRO A 75 10.32 -9.97 -44.47
C PRO A 75 10.35 -8.85 -43.42
N GLY A 76 10.40 -7.59 -43.84
CA GLY A 76 10.42 -6.41 -42.99
C GLY A 76 9.11 -5.63 -42.98
N SER A 77 9.24 -4.30 -43.04
CA SER A 77 8.12 -3.38 -43.16
C SER A 77 8.39 -2.46 -44.33
N ALA A 78 7.64 -2.63 -45.42
CA ALA A 78 7.78 -1.82 -46.62
C ALA A 78 7.35 -0.37 -46.32
N HIS A 79 8.31 0.56 -46.41
CA HIS A 79 8.09 1.99 -46.14
C HIS A 79 8.08 2.83 -47.41
N ASP A 80 8.85 2.45 -48.42
CA ASP A 80 8.95 3.13 -49.70
C ASP A 80 9.23 2.12 -50.83
N VAL A 81 8.83 2.48 -52.04
CA VAL A 81 8.93 1.64 -53.24
C VAL A 81 9.27 2.49 -54.46
N ALA A 82 10.19 2.00 -55.29
CA ALA A 82 10.53 2.58 -56.58
C ALA A 82 10.47 1.50 -57.67
N ALA A 83 9.96 1.86 -58.86
CA ALA A 83 9.83 0.93 -59.98
C ALA A 83 10.62 1.42 -61.21
N VAL A 84 11.42 0.53 -61.80
CA VAL A 84 12.23 0.82 -63.00
C VAL A 84 11.93 -0.19 -64.10
N ALA A 85 11.71 0.29 -65.31
CA ALA A 85 11.40 -0.58 -66.46
C ALA A 85 12.56 -1.52 -66.80
N ARG A 86 12.23 -2.75 -67.16
CA ARG A 86 13.21 -3.76 -67.60
C ARG A 86 13.38 -3.74 -69.11
N PRO A 87 14.59 -3.98 -69.64
CA PRO A 87 14.82 -4.10 -71.08
C PRO A 87 14.00 -5.24 -71.73
N GLU A 88 13.82 -6.34 -70.99
CA GLU A 88 13.12 -7.55 -71.44
C GLU A 88 11.59 -7.50 -71.22
N GLY A 89 11.08 -6.38 -70.67
CA GLY A 89 9.67 -6.22 -70.28
C GLY A 89 9.42 -6.49 -68.78
N GLY A 90 8.45 -5.79 -68.21
CA GLY A 90 8.19 -5.78 -66.76
C GLY A 90 9.00 -4.70 -66.01
N TYR A 91 9.07 -4.83 -64.68
CA TYR A 91 9.67 -3.81 -63.80
C TYR A 91 10.57 -4.45 -62.73
N TRP A 92 11.69 -3.80 -62.44
CA TRP A 92 12.41 -3.98 -61.18
C TRP A 92 11.76 -3.10 -60.12
N VAL A 93 11.40 -3.70 -58.99
CA VAL A 93 10.73 -3.01 -57.87
C VAL A 93 11.68 -3.02 -56.67
N TYR A 94 12.15 -1.85 -56.29
CA TYR A 94 13.07 -1.63 -55.18
C TYR A 94 12.27 -1.20 -53.96
N VAL A 95 12.42 -1.91 -52.85
CA VAL A 95 11.62 -1.69 -51.64
C VAL A 95 12.54 -1.36 -50.47
N ALA A 96 12.30 -0.21 -49.84
CA ALA A 96 12.87 0.11 -48.54
C ALA A 96 12.06 -0.62 -47.46
N ASP A 97 12.56 -1.78 -47.01
CA ASP A 97 11.82 -2.75 -46.19
C ASP A 97 12.18 -2.68 -44.70
N GLY A 98 12.34 -1.46 -44.18
CA GLY A 98 12.60 -1.23 -42.76
C GLY A 98 13.85 -1.96 -42.29
N ARG A 99 13.72 -2.86 -41.31
CA ARG A 99 14.87 -3.59 -40.75
C ARG A 99 15.50 -4.60 -41.71
N ALA A 100 14.79 -4.97 -42.76
CA ALA A 100 15.29 -5.91 -43.75
C ALA A 100 16.34 -5.24 -44.65
N GLY A 101 16.28 -3.93 -44.88
CA GLY A 101 17.16 -3.21 -45.82
C GLY A 101 16.49 -3.04 -47.18
N LEU A 102 17.26 -3.16 -48.27
CA LEU A 102 16.73 -3.13 -49.63
C LEU A 102 16.22 -4.52 -50.02
N ARG A 103 15.02 -4.59 -50.59
CA ARG A 103 14.53 -5.76 -51.33
C ARG A 103 14.37 -5.39 -52.80
N VAL A 104 14.88 -6.25 -53.67
CA VAL A 104 14.80 -6.10 -55.12
C VAL A 104 13.88 -7.19 -55.62
N LEU A 105 12.72 -6.77 -56.13
CA LEU A 105 11.70 -7.66 -56.66
C LEU A 105 11.64 -7.53 -58.19
N GLU A 106 11.34 -8.64 -58.83
CA GLU A 106 11.06 -8.73 -60.24
C GLU A 106 9.56 -8.84 -60.46
N PHE A 107 9.01 -7.89 -61.22
CA PHE A 107 7.65 -7.94 -61.71
C PHE A 107 7.62 -8.32 -63.20
N THR A 108 7.00 -9.46 -63.52
CA THR A 108 6.86 -9.97 -64.90
C THR A 108 5.40 -10.16 -65.29
N GLY A 109 5.05 -9.75 -66.52
CA GLY A 109 3.86 -10.25 -67.22
C GLY A 109 2.50 -10.08 -66.53
N GLY A 110 2.35 -9.10 -65.62
CA GLY A 110 1.04 -8.66 -65.14
C GLY A 110 0.46 -9.37 -63.91
N SER A 111 1.21 -10.21 -63.19
CA SER A 111 0.78 -10.73 -61.86
C SER A 111 1.88 -11.37 -61.00
N ILE A 112 3.05 -11.66 -61.55
CA ILE A 112 4.12 -12.33 -60.81
C ILE A 112 5.07 -11.28 -60.23
N LEU A 113 5.17 -11.27 -58.91
CA LEU A 113 6.16 -10.49 -58.15
C LEU A 113 7.02 -11.48 -57.35
N ARG A 114 8.33 -11.48 -57.56
CA ARG A 114 9.28 -12.36 -56.85
C ARG A 114 10.51 -11.60 -56.39
N GLU A 115 11.07 -11.97 -55.24
CA GLU A 115 12.34 -11.42 -54.78
C GLU A 115 13.51 -12.03 -55.57
N VAL A 116 14.41 -11.18 -56.07
CA VAL A 116 15.58 -11.59 -56.86
C VAL A 116 16.90 -11.10 -56.28
N GLY A 117 16.86 -10.11 -55.38
CA GLY A 117 18.05 -9.48 -54.82
C GLY A 117 17.76 -8.87 -53.45
N VAL A 118 18.77 -8.89 -52.60
CA VAL A 118 18.70 -8.44 -51.21
C VAL A 118 19.97 -7.68 -50.89
N VAL A 119 19.82 -6.49 -50.31
CA VAL A 119 20.93 -5.77 -49.67
C VAL A 119 20.56 -5.51 -48.24
N ASP A 120 21.26 -6.17 -47.34
CA ASP A 120 21.04 -6.02 -45.91
C ASP A 120 21.38 -4.61 -45.45
N ARG A 121 20.76 -4.25 -44.34
CA ARG A 121 21.00 -2.97 -43.67
C ARG A 121 22.47 -2.85 -43.25
N PRO A 122 23.10 -1.69 -43.46
CA PRO A 122 24.49 -1.49 -43.05
C PRO A 122 24.62 -1.41 -41.52
N TYR A 123 25.77 -1.81 -40.99
CA TYR A 123 26.01 -1.84 -39.55
C TYR A 123 25.85 -0.46 -38.88
N TRP A 124 26.26 0.61 -39.58
CA TRP A 124 26.21 1.99 -39.08
C TRP A 124 24.78 2.51 -38.91
N ALA A 125 23.78 1.90 -39.55
CA ALA A 125 22.38 2.27 -39.37
C ALA A 125 21.78 1.86 -38.00
N GLY A 126 22.54 1.14 -37.17
CA GLY A 126 22.18 0.86 -35.77
C GLY A 126 20.84 0.13 -35.61
N ARG A 127 19.81 0.82 -35.10
CA ARG A 127 18.44 0.29 -34.94
C ARG A 127 17.43 0.83 -35.97
N LYS A 128 17.87 1.72 -36.88
CA LYS A 128 17.01 2.41 -37.86
C LYS A 128 16.74 1.49 -39.06
N GLY A 129 15.54 1.55 -39.62
CA GLY A 129 15.17 0.81 -40.82
C GLY A 129 15.38 1.64 -42.09
N ALA A 130 15.41 0.99 -43.25
CA ALA A 130 15.32 1.66 -44.53
C ALA A 130 13.93 2.28 -44.67
N GLU A 131 13.85 3.59 -44.92
CA GLU A 131 12.59 4.34 -44.94
C GLU A 131 12.28 4.99 -46.29
N ARG A 132 13.31 5.35 -47.07
CA ARG A 132 13.16 5.91 -48.42
C ARG A 132 14.13 5.27 -49.39
N VAL A 133 13.73 5.18 -50.65
CA VAL A 133 14.57 4.71 -51.76
C VAL A 133 14.42 5.64 -52.96
N ALA A 134 15.55 6.14 -53.48
CA ALA A 134 15.61 6.84 -54.76
C ALA A 134 16.54 6.09 -55.72
N ILE A 135 16.17 6.04 -57.01
CA ILE A 135 16.90 5.30 -58.03
C ILE A 135 17.40 6.24 -59.12
N MET A 136 18.65 6.10 -59.52
CA MET A 136 19.24 6.86 -60.62
C MET A 136 20.42 6.09 -61.23
N ASP A 137 20.43 5.93 -62.55
CA ASP A 137 21.56 5.42 -63.36
C ASP A 137 22.27 4.18 -62.76
N GLY A 138 21.51 3.13 -62.44
CA GLY A 138 22.07 1.89 -61.89
C GLY A 138 22.48 1.98 -60.42
N LYS A 139 22.07 3.01 -59.68
CA LYS A 139 22.28 3.17 -58.24
C LYS A 139 20.96 3.31 -57.49
N ALA A 140 20.91 2.73 -56.31
CA ALA A 140 19.84 2.96 -55.33
C ALA A 140 20.40 3.69 -54.10
N PHE A 141 19.70 4.73 -53.68
CA PHE A 141 20.01 5.52 -52.50
C PHE A 141 18.99 5.21 -51.41
N LEU A 142 19.42 4.59 -50.32
CA LEU A 142 18.55 4.15 -49.23
C LEU A 142 18.74 4.99 -47.98
N ALA A 143 17.71 5.70 -47.55
CA ALA A 143 17.73 6.46 -46.31
C ALA A 143 17.42 5.58 -45.10
N TYR A 144 18.24 5.69 -44.06
CA TYR A 144 18.03 5.05 -42.75
C TYR A 144 17.72 6.10 -41.67
N GLY A 145 16.72 6.94 -41.94
CA GLY A 145 16.31 8.04 -41.05
C GLY A 145 17.41 9.08 -40.83
N ASP A 146 17.86 9.22 -39.58
CA ASP A 146 18.96 10.10 -39.14
C ASP A 146 20.35 9.45 -39.25
N ALA A 147 20.44 8.16 -39.58
CA ALA A 147 21.72 7.47 -39.64
C ALA A 147 22.53 7.80 -40.90
N GLY A 148 21.88 8.25 -41.98
CA GLY A 148 22.52 8.53 -43.28
C GLY A 148 21.87 7.79 -44.44
N ILE A 149 22.47 7.92 -45.61
CA ILE A 149 22.03 7.26 -46.84
C ILE A 149 23.08 6.27 -47.32
N GLN A 150 22.65 5.03 -47.57
CA GLN A 150 23.47 3.98 -48.18
C GLN A 150 23.39 4.08 -49.70
N VAL A 151 24.54 3.96 -50.37
CA VAL A 151 24.60 3.89 -51.84
C VAL A 151 24.79 2.44 -52.27
N VAL A 152 23.85 1.93 -53.06
CA VAL A 152 23.81 0.54 -53.53
C VAL A 152 23.97 0.51 -55.04
N ASP A 153 24.85 -0.35 -55.54
CA ASP A 153 24.97 -0.67 -56.96
C ASP A 153 23.87 -1.66 -57.35
N ILE A 154 23.01 -1.23 -58.27
CA ILE A 154 21.90 -2.01 -58.83
C ILE A 154 22.02 -2.16 -60.35
N THR A 155 23.23 -2.01 -60.90
CA THR A 155 23.51 -2.22 -62.33
C THR A 155 23.09 -3.62 -62.76
N ASN A 156 23.25 -4.61 -61.87
CA ASN A 156 22.70 -5.94 -61.98
C ASN A 156 21.75 -6.21 -60.78
N PRO A 157 20.42 -5.99 -60.90
CA PRO A 157 19.52 -5.98 -59.75
C PRO A 157 19.48 -7.28 -58.93
N PRO A 158 19.53 -8.50 -59.52
CA PRO A 158 19.69 -9.74 -58.76
C PRO A 158 21.00 -9.87 -57.98
N GLN A 159 22.02 -9.10 -58.35
CA GLN A 159 23.32 -9.02 -57.67
C GLN A 159 23.56 -7.63 -57.08
N ALA A 160 22.50 -6.96 -56.66
CA ALA A 160 22.60 -5.66 -55.99
C ALA A 160 23.54 -5.77 -54.78
N ARG A 161 24.41 -4.77 -54.60
CA ARG A 161 25.43 -4.77 -53.54
C ARG A 161 25.67 -3.40 -52.97
N ASP A 162 25.93 -3.36 -51.67
CA ASP A 162 26.36 -2.14 -50.99
C ASP A 162 27.73 -1.70 -51.53
N LEU A 163 27.87 -0.41 -51.86
CA LEU A 163 29.16 0.18 -52.22
C LEU A 163 30.00 0.56 -51.00
N GLY A 164 29.45 0.43 -49.79
CA GLY A 164 30.12 0.76 -48.53
C GLY A 164 30.20 2.27 -48.27
N VAL A 165 29.35 3.04 -48.94
CA VAL A 165 29.37 4.51 -48.92
C VAL A 165 28.17 5.04 -48.16
N GLN A 166 28.46 5.93 -47.22
CA GLN A 166 27.47 6.61 -46.39
C GLN A 166 27.45 8.11 -46.75
N VAL A 167 26.30 8.62 -47.17
CA VAL A 167 26.09 10.07 -47.33
C VAL A 167 25.66 10.66 -45.98
N ASP A 168 26.42 11.64 -45.50
CA ASP A 168 26.14 12.40 -44.28
C ASP A 168 24.93 13.33 -44.45
N LEU A 169 24.08 13.41 -43.44
CA LEU A 169 22.87 14.25 -43.42
C LEU A 169 23.06 15.54 -42.61
N LYS A 170 24.29 15.89 -42.21
CA LYS A 170 24.59 17.07 -41.38
C LYS A 170 23.80 17.10 -40.07
N GLY A 171 23.60 15.92 -39.48
CA GLY A 171 22.80 15.73 -38.26
C GLY A 171 21.28 15.73 -38.49
N GLY A 172 20.82 15.78 -39.73
CA GLY A 172 19.41 15.76 -40.12
C GLY A 172 18.81 14.37 -40.31
N TYR A 173 17.53 14.34 -40.69
CA TYR A 173 16.73 13.14 -40.95
C TYR A 173 16.24 13.13 -42.40
N ALA A 174 16.55 12.08 -43.16
CA ALA A 174 16.15 11.98 -44.57
C ALA A 174 14.65 11.60 -44.70
N TYR A 175 13.77 12.60 -44.82
CA TYR A 175 12.33 12.41 -44.95
C TYR A 175 11.87 12.10 -46.38
N ASN A 176 12.58 12.60 -47.39
CA ASN A 176 12.40 12.21 -48.79
C ASN A 176 13.70 12.39 -49.60
N LEU A 177 13.81 11.64 -50.69
CA LEU A 177 14.95 11.59 -51.61
C LEU A 177 14.47 11.81 -53.05
N TYR A 178 15.19 12.62 -53.81
CA TYR A 178 15.01 12.73 -55.26
C TYR A 178 16.38 12.68 -55.93
N ALA A 179 16.54 11.84 -56.95
CA ALA A 179 17.80 11.65 -57.65
C ALA A 179 17.63 11.94 -59.15
N GLU A 180 18.41 12.87 -59.68
CA GLU A 180 18.35 13.28 -61.09
C GLU A 180 19.71 13.82 -61.53
N SER A 181 20.15 13.49 -62.75
CA SER A 181 21.31 14.11 -63.42
C SER A 181 22.59 14.15 -62.55
N ASN A 182 22.93 13.02 -61.94
CA ASN A 182 24.05 12.86 -61.01
C ASN A 182 23.96 13.66 -59.70
N ARG A 183 22.77 14.12 -59.32
CA ARG A 183 22.52 14.85 -58.08
C ARG A 183 21.52 14.12 -57.21
N LEU A 184 21.78 14.09 -55.91
CA LEU A 184 20.87 13.58 -54.89
C LEU A 184 20.37 14.76 -54.05
N PHE A 185 19.08 15.04 -54.14
CA PHE A 185 18.37 16.04 -53.36
C PHE A 185 17.69 15.36 -52.17
N ILE A 186 17.87 15.92 -50.99
CA ILE A 186 17.44 15.32 -49.73
C ILE A 186 16.63 16.34 -48.94
N ALA A 187 15.39 15.97 -48.61
CA ALA A 187 14.61 16.66 -47.58
C ALA A 187 15.10 16.16 -46.23
N ALA A 188 16.02 16.90 -45.61
CA ALA A 188 16.79 16.47 -44.45
C ALA A 188 16.17 16.88 -43.10
N GLY A 189 14.92 17.37 -43.08
CA GLY A 189 14.32 17.86 -41.85
C GLY A 189 14.92 19.20 -41.45
N GLU A 190 15.53 19.27 -40.26
CA GLU A 190 16.08 20.51 -39.69
C GLU A 190 17.16 21.17 -40.57
N PRO A 191 18.16 20.46 -41.13
CA PRO A 191 19.10 21.03 -42.10
C PRO A 191 18.48 21.47 -43.44
N GLY A 192 17.18 21.29 -43.64
CA GLY A 192 16.47 21.73 -44.83
C GLY A 192 16.69 20.86 -46.06
N LEU A 193 17.09 21.48 -47.17
CA LEU A 193 17.45 20.82 -48.42
C LEU A 193 18.96 20.63 -48.50
N LEU A 194 19.40 19.38 -48.65
CA LEU A 194 20.80 19.05 -48.95
C LEU A 194 20.92 18.54 -50.39
N VAL A 195 21.99 18.94 -51.07
CA VAL A 195 22.20 18.59 -52.49
C VAL A 195 23.60 18.03 -52.65
N TYR A 196 23.68 16.76 -53.01
CA TYR A 196 24.94 16.04 -53.19
C TYR A 196 25.21 15.74 -54.66
N ASN A 197 26.47 15.91 -55.07
CA ASN A 197 27.01 15.32 -56.28
C ASN A 197 27.28 13.83 -56.01
N VAL A 198 26.72 12.96 -56.85
CA VAL A 198 26.86 11.51 -56.76
C VAL A 198 27.41 10.88 -58.05
N VAL A 199 28.15 11.69 -58.85
CA VAL A 199 28.91 11.21 -60.02
C VAL A 199 29.85 10.09 -59.59
N ASN A 200 30.75 10.36 -58.64
CA ASN A 200 31.58 9.34 -58.01
C ASN A 200 30.81 8.73 -56.84
N PRO A 201 30.30 7.48 -56.96
CA PRO A 201 29.51 6.89 -55.90
C PRO A 201 30.34 6.59 -54.65
N SER A 202 31.67 6.53 -54.75
CA SER A 202 32.57 6.30 -53.62
C SER A 202 32.87 7.56 -52.81
N ASP A 203 32.55 8.75 -53.36
CA ASP A 203 32.83 10.04 -52.74
C ASP A 203 31.73 11.07 -53.06
N PRO A 204 30.54 10.97 -52.43
CA PRO A 204 29.47 11.93 -52.59
C PRO A 204 29.85 13.30 -52.01
N ALA A 205 29.89 14.34 -52.84
CA ALA A 205 30.30 15.68 -52.43
C ALA A 205 29.10 16.61 -52.26
N LEU A 206 28.99 17.30 -51.11
CA LEU A 206 27.93 18.29 -50.89
C LEU A 206 28.12 19.48 -51.85
N LEU A 207 27.15 19.72 -52.72
CA LEU A 207 27.15 20.84 -53.67
C LEU A 207 26.58 22.11 -53.06
N GLY A 208 25.55 21.99 -52.23
CA GLY A 208 24.92 23.14 -51.58
C GLY A 208 23.78 22.75 -50.65
N THR A 209 23.34 23.73 -49.86
CA THR A 209 22.31 23.57 -48.83
C THR A 209 21.36 24.75 -48.85
N HIS A 210 20.10 24.50 -48.53
CA HIS A 210 19.13 25.54 -48.19
C HIS A 210 18.55 25.21 -46.83
N ASP A 211 18.79 26.08 -45.85
CA ASP A 211 18.40 25.91 -44.45
C ASP A 211 17.25 26.88 -44.11
N PRO A 212 15.98 26.50 -44.34
CA PRO A 212 14.84 27.31 -43.97
C PRO A 212 14.57 27.22 -42.46
N PRO A 213 13.89 28.22 -41.85
CA PRO A 213 13.60 28.22 -40.40
C PRO A 213 12.75 27.06 -39.89
N GLN A 214 12.18 26.23 -40.77
CA GLN A 214 11.26 25.15 -40.46
C GLN A 214 11.71 23.86 -41.16
N PRO A 215 11.54 22.67 -40.55
CA PRO A 215 12.02 21.43 -41.13
C PRO A 215 11.37 21.09 -42.47
N VAL A 216 12.17 20.60 -43.42
CA VAL A 216 11.70 20.14 -44.73
C VAL A 216 11.37 18.65 -44.69
N TYR A 217 10.11 18.30 -44.94
CA TYR A 217 9.58 16.92 -44.87
C TYR A 217 9.43 16.25 -46.24
N ASP A 218 9.35 17.05 -47.30
CA ASP A 218 9.17 16.57 -48.66
C ASP A 218 9.69 17.60 -49.65
N LEU A 219 10.05 17.16 -50.86
CA LEU A 219 10.52 18.00 -51.94
C LEU A 219 10.02 17.50 -53.30
N ALA A 220 9.86 18.43 -54.24
CA ALA A 220 9.67 18.14 -55.66
C ALA A 220 10.61 19.02 -56.47
N ILE A 221 11.39 18.41 -57.36
CA ILE A 221 12.36 19.11 -58.22
C ILE A 221 11.79 19.22 -59.63
N VAL A 222 11.86 20.41 -60.22
CA VAL A 222 11.44 20.68 -61.59
C VAL A 222 12.64 21.13 -62.40
N SER A 223 12.95 20.37 -63.46
CA SER A 223 14.03 20.64 -64.42
C SER A 223 15.42 20.82 -63.79
N GLY A 224 15.66 20.27 -62.59
CA GLY A 224 16.91 20.46 -61.84
C GLY A 224 17.20 21.89 -61.36
N GLU A 225 16.33 22.85 -61.62
CA GLU A 225 16.56 24.29 -61.38
C GLU A 225 15.59 24.93 -60.37
N SER A 226 14.50 24.25 -60.05
CA SER A 226 13.50 24.71 -59.06
C SER A 226 13.16 23.60 -58.08
N ALA A 227 13.25 23.89 -56.80
CA ALA A 227 12.88 22.97 -55.72
C ALA A 227 11.65 23.52 -54.98
N TYR A 228 10.60 22.70 -54.87
CA TYR A 228 9.43 22.98 -54.08
C TYR A 228 9.52 22.18 -52.80
N LEU A 229 9.53 22.85 -51.64
CA LEU A 229 9.82 22.25 -50.35
C LEU A 229 8.58 22.29 -49.45
N ALA A 230 8.22 21.16 -48.84
CA ALA A 230 7.19 21.08 -47.81
C ALA A 230 7.81 21.29 -46.42
N GLU A 231 7.57 22.45 -45.82
CA GLU A 231 8.19 22.91 -44.56
C GLU A 231 7.30 22.68 -43.32
N GLY A 232 6.35 21.75 -43.39
CA GLY A 232 5.48 21.40 -42.26
C GLY A 232 4.67 22.60 -41.76
N THR A 233 4.98 23.07 -40.55
CA THR A 233 4.36 24.25 -39.94
C THR A 233 4.71 25.55 -40.64
N GLY A 234 5.80 25.58 -41.40
CA GLY A 234 6.21 26.70 -42.26
C GLY A 234 5.43 26.80 -43.57
N GLY A 235 4.60 25.81 -43.90
CA GLY A 235 3.89 25.74 -45.18
C GLY A 235 4.75 25.15 -46.28
N PHE A 236 4.86 25.81 -47.42
CA PHE A 236 5.76 25.35 -48.49
C PHE A 236 6.48 26.52 -49.16
N ALA A 237 7.65 26.25 -49.70
CA ALA A 237 8.53 27.22 -50.34
C ALA A 237 8.94 26.77 -51.75
N LEU A 238 9.18 27.74 -52.63
CA LEU A 238 9.86 27.57 -53.91
C LEU A 238 11.26 28.14 -53.78
N VAL A 239 12.26 27.33 -54.08
CA VAL A 239 13.68 27.65 -54.03
C VAL A 239 14.26 27.53 -55.43
N SER A 240 14.92 28.60 -55.89
CA SER A 240 15.71 28.55 -57.13
C SER A 240 17.03 27.86 -56.85
N MET A 241 17.32 26.88 -57.70
CA MET A 241 18.55 26.09 -57.74
C MET A 241 19.46 26.53 -58.90
N SER A 242 19.23 27.72 -59.49
CA SER A 242 20.03 28.22 -60.62
C SER A 242 21.52 28.38 -60.26
N ASN A 243 21.81 28.70 -58.99
CA ASN A 243 23.13 28.51 -58.41
C ASN A 243 23.06 27.45 -57.32
N ILE A 244 23.51 26.23 -57.64
CA ILE A 244 23.37 25.07 -56.76
C ILE A 244 24.16 25.19 -55.46
N SER A 245 25.25 25.97 -55.44
CA SER A 245 26.06 26.17 -54.23
C SER A 245 25.44 27.20 -53.29
N SER A 246 24.41 27.91 -53.72
CA SER A 246 23.68 28.90 -52.91
C SER A 246 22.22 28.98 -53.38
N PRO A 247 21.39 27.97 -53.09
CA PRO A 247 19.97 28.02 -53.41
C PRO A 247 19.26 29.18 -52.71
N VAL A 248 18.31 29.82 -53.40
CA VAL A 248 17.63 31.03 -52.90
C VAL A 248 16.11 30.83 -52.87
N GLU A 249 15.47 31.12 -51.74
CA GLU A 249 14.01 31.15 -51.63
C GLU A 249 13.45 32.23 -52.59
N VAL A 250 12.65 31.78 -53.56
CA VAL A 250 12.03 32.61 -54.61
C VAL A 250 10.67 33.14 -54.17
N ALA A 251 9.92 32.30 -53.45
CA ALA A 251 8.61 32.60 -52.89
C ALA A 251 8.24 31.54 -51.84
N ALA A 252 7.47 31.91 -50.82
CA ALA A 252 6.91 30.96 -49.86
C ALA A 252 5.46 31.30 -49.52
N ARG A 253 4.71 30.28 -49.14
CA ARG A 253 3.33 30.42 -48.65
C ARG A 253 3.23 29.85 -47.24
N ARG A 254 3.13 30.76 -46.25
CA ARG A 254 3.23 30.44 -44.81
C ARG A 254 1.88 30.27 -44.10
N ASP A 255 0.75 30.60 -44.74
CA ASP A 255 -0.60 30.50 -44.16
C ASP A 255 -1.16 29.07 -44.15
N ILE A 256 -0.64 28.20 -45.03
CA ILE A 256 -0.99 26.78 -45.08
C ILE A 256 -0.13 25.99 -44.08
N LYS A 257 -0.56 25.91 -42.83
CA LYS A 257 0.14 25.12 -41.82
C LYS A 257 -0.01 23.62 -42.12
N THR A 258 1.02 22.82 -41.83
CA THR A 258 1.05 21.34 -41.90
C THR A 258 1.20 20.70 -43.29
N VAL A 259 1.85 21.39 -44.24
CA VAL A 259 2.18 20.77 -45.53
C VAL A 259 3.29 19.73 -45.32
N LYS A 260 2.98 18.46 -45.58
CA LYS A 260 3.94 17.36 -45.45
C LYS A 260 4.24 16.67 -46.77
N ARG A 261 3.46 16.94 -47.82
CA ARG A 261 3.65 16.38 -49.16
C ARG A 261 3.50 17.44 -50.23
N VAL A 262 4.34 17.37 -51.26
CA VAL A 262 4.29 18.27 -52.40
C VAL A 262 4.51 17.50 -53.69
N ALA A 263 3.65 17.74 -54.68
CA ALA A 263 3.85 17.27 -56.05
C ALA A 263 3.68 18.45 -57.01
N VAL A 264 4.40 18.44 -58.13
CA VAL A 264 4.42 19.56 -59.07
C VAL A 264 4.18 19.06 -60.49
N ALA A 265 3.25 19.70 -61.18
CA ALA A 265 2.90 19.42 -62.56
C ALA A 265 3.16 20.67 -63.42
N SER A 266 3.82 20.48 -64.56
CA SER A 266 4.02 21.55 -65.54
C SER A 266 3.06 21.35 -66.71
N SER A 267 2.28 22.38 -67.04
CA SER A 267 1.42 22.37 -68.22
C SER A 267 1.64 23.61 -69.10
N LEU A 268 1.07 23.60 -70.30
CA LEU A 268 1.07 24.78 -71.20
C LEU A 268 0.47 26.03 -70.54
N GLN A 269 -0.29 25.87 -69.45
CA GLN A 269 -0.94 26.96 -68.71
C GLN A 269 -0.11 27.42 -67.49
N GLY A 270 1.05 26.82 -67.22
CA GLY A 270 1.95 27.18 -66.13
C GLY A 270 2.25 26.00 -65.18
N VAL A 271 2.92 26.32 -64.07
CA VAL A 271 3.29 25.34 -63.04
C VAL A 271 2.20 25.25 -61.98
N TRP A 272 1.74 24.03 -61.75
CA TRP A 272 0.71 23.66 -60.79
C TRP A 272 1.33 22.86 -59.64
N ILE A 273 0.95 23.19 -58.41
CA ILE A 273 1.52 22.62 -57.20
C ILE A 273 0.40 22.00 -56.39
N PHE A 274 0.61 20.76 -55.96
CA PHE A 274 -0.31 20.00 -55.14
C PHE A 274 0.30 19.88 -53.75
N ALA A 275 -0.27 20.59 -52.79
CA ALA A 275 0.23 20.65 -51.42
C ALA A 275 -0.71 19.88 -50.49
N GLY A 276 -0.23 18.75 -49.96
CA GLY A 276 -0.96 17.93 -49.01
C GLY A 276 -0.84 18.48 -47.60
N ALA A 277 -1.93 19.04 -47.06
CA ALA A 277 -1.99 19.60 -45.70
C ALA A 277 -2.93 18.79 -44.81
N GLN A 278 -2.51 18.52 -43.56
CA GLN A 278 -3.31 17.73 -42.62
C GLN A 278 -4.62 18.46 -42.27
N GLY A 279 -5.76 17.80 -42.47
CA GLY A 279 -7.08 18.36 -42.16
C GLY A 279 -7.64 19.38 -43.15
N ARG A 280 -6.91 19.74 -44.21
CA ARG A 280 -7.37 20.68 -45.26
C ARG A 280 -7.53 20.06 -46.64
N GLY A 281 -7.05 18.83 -46.87
CA GLY A 281 -7.03 18.25 -48.20
C GLY A 281 -5.72 18.48 -48.93
N THR A 282 -5.73 18.14 -50.22
CA THR A 282 -4.65 18.47 -51.13
C THR A 282 -5.04 19.75 -51.87
N GLU A 283 -4.41 20.87 -51.53
CA GLU A 283 -4.66 22.15 -52.18
C GLU A 283 -3.97 22.18 -53.55
N VAL A 284 -4.70 22.62 -54.58
CA VAL A 284 -4.20 22.80 -55.94
C VAL A 284 -3.89 24.28 -56.15
N LEU A 285 -2.62 24.58 -56.34
CA LEU A 285 -2.09 25.93 -56.38
C LEU A 285 -1.51 26.23 -57.75
N ARG A 286 -1.60 27.48 -58.17
CA ARG A 286 -0.92 27.99 -59.36
C ARG A 286 0.12 29.03 -58.97
N PHE A 287 1.33 28.89 -59.52
CA PHE A 287 2.40 29.86 -59.32
C PHE A 287 2.38 30.94 -60.41
N PHE A 288 2.44 32.20 -60.00
CA PHE A 288 2.53 33.34 -60.90
C PHE A 288 3.90 34.02 -60.79
N PRO A 289 4.77 33.92 -61.82
CA PRO A 289 6.15 34.44 -61.78
C PRO A 289 6.26 35.97 -62.04
N GLY A 290 5.15 36.71 -62.01
CA GLY A 290 5.11 38.15 -62.32
C GLY A 290 5.79 39.06 -61.26
N ARG A 291 5.60 40.38 -61.37
CA ARG A 291 6.20 41.39 -60.46
C ARG A 291 5.98 41.10 -58.97
N VAL A 292 4.85 40.49 -58.62
CA VAL A 292 4.60 39.94 -57.29
C VAL A 292 4.52 38.43 -57.45
N ARG A 293 5.57 37.71 -57.05
CA ARG A 293 5.58 36.25 -57.02
C ARG A 293 4.58 35.79 -55.97
N LYS A 294 3.53 35.08 -56.39
CA LYS A 294 2.49 34.59 -55.47
C LYS A 294 1.96 33.22 -55.88
N PHE A 295 1.45 32.51 -54.89
CA PHE A 295 0.68 31.28 -55.05
C PHE A 295 -0.81 31.60 -54.87
N GLU A 296 -1.64 31.17 -55.81
CA GLU A 296 -3.09 31.27 -55.66
C GLU A 296 -3.70 29.88 -55.57
N VAL A 297 -4.60 29.69 -54.59
CA VAL A 297 -5.43 28.49 -54.48
C VAL A 297 -6.46 28.52 -55.59
N GLN A 298 -6.48 27.48 -56.41
CA GLN A 298 -7.41 27.34 -57.52
C GLN A 298 -8.54 26.37 -57.16
N SER A 299 -8.20 25.29 -56.45
CA SER A 299 -9.16 24.31 -55.96
C SER A 299 -8.57 23.50 -54.80
N THR A 300 -9.40 22.67 -54.15
CA THR A 300 -8.95 21.72 -53.14
C THR A 300 -9.53 20.35 -53.45
N VAL A 301 -8.66 19.35 -53.44
CA VAL A 301 -9.03 17.95 -53.59
C VAL A 301 -9.31 17.37 -52.19
N PRO A 302 -10.49 16.75 -51.95
CA PRO A 302 -10.81 16.17 -50.66
C PRO A 302 -9.87 15.00 -50.32
N SER A 303 -9.03 15.18 -49.31
CA SER A 303 -8.21 14.10 -48.72
C SER A 303 -8.06 14.39 -47.23
N ARG A 304 -8.25 13.40 -46.36
CA ARG A 304 -8.22 13.65 -44.90
C ARG A 304 -6.79 13.83 -44.40
N TYR A 305 -5.91 12.95 -44.85
CA TYR A 305 -4.49 12.94 -44.51
C TYR A 305 -3.68 12.37 -45.68
N PRO A 306 -3.28 13.19 -46.66
CA PRO A 306 -2.47 12.74 -47.79
C PRO A 306 -1.11 12.27 -47.27
N VAL A 307 -0.84 10.98 -47.46
CA VAL A 307 0.41 10.29 -47.12
C VAL A 307 1.40 10.37 -48.27
N ASP A 308 0.91 10.36 -49.51
CA ASP A 308 1.75 10.48 -50.71
C ASP A 308 0.96 11.01 -51.91
N LEU A 309 1.64 11.62 -52.88
CA LEU A 309 1.06 12.24 -54.07
C LEU A 309 1.82 11.80 -55.32
N ALA A 310 1.10 11.27 -56.31
CA ALA A 310 1.68 10.90 -57.60
C ALA A 310 0.91 11.57 -58.74
N LEU A 311 1.63 11.94 -59.80
CA LEU A 311 1.08 12.57 -60.99
C LEU A 311 1.31 11.68 -62.21
N SER A 312 0.38 11.76 -63.15
CA SER A 312 0.60 11.26 -64.51
C SER A 312 1.61 12.13 -65.26
N THR A 313 2.36 11.51 -66.16
CA THR A 313 3.35 12.10 -67.06
C THR A 313 2.76 13.22 -67.91
N ASP A 314 1.50 13.10 -68.35
CA ASP A 314 0.77 14.14 -69.07
C ASP A 314 0.16 15.22 -68.16
N SER A 315 0.36 15.09 -66.84
CA SER A 315 -0.18 15.99 -65.81
C SER A 315 -1.71 16.10 -65.82
N SER A 316 -2.42 15.11 -66.37
CA SER A 316 -3.89 15.11 -66.50
C SER A 316 -4.60 14.40 -65.33
N ARG A 317 -3.86 13.63 -64.53
CA ARG A 317 -4.35 12.84 -63.38
C ARG A 317 -3.45 13.02 -62.15
N LEU A 318 -4.11 13.15 -61.00
CA LEU A 318 -3.52 13.16 -59.66
C LEU A 318 -3.99 11.93 -58.88
N PHE A 319 -3.04 11.25 -58.26
CA PHE A 319 -3.30 10.14 -57.35
C PHE A 319 -2.88 10.56 -55.94
N VAL A 320 -3.79 10.37 -54.99
CA VAL A 320 -3.60 10.73 -53.59
C VAL A 320 -3.74 9.48 -52.73
N LEU A 321 -2.71 9.16 -51.97
CA LEU A 321 -2.74 8.10 -50.98
C LEU A 321 -3.15 8.70 -49.64
N ASP A 322 -4.21 8.20 -49.01
CA ASP A 322 -4.72 8.70 -47.73
C ASP A 322 -4.40 7.71 -46.59
N SER A 323 -4.04 8.24 -45.41
CA SER A 323 -3.76 7.46 -44.19
C SER A 323 -4.89 6.52 -43.74
N SER A 324 -6.12 6.76 -44.20
CA SER A 324 -7.27 5.88 -44.00
C SER A 324 -7.19 4.56 -44.79
N GLY A 325 -6.09 4.32 -45.52
CA GLY A 325 -5.88 3.13 -46.34
C GLY A 325 -6.56 3.23 -47.71
N GLY A 326 -6.82 4.45 -48.17
CA GLY A 326 -7.52 4.72 -49.43
C GLY A 326 -6.58 5.27 -50.51
N LEU A 327 -6.67 4.74 -51.73
CA LEU A 327 -6.07 5.34 -52.94
C LEU A 327 -7.17 6.10 -53.71
N LEU A 328 -6.96 7.39 -53.92
CA LEU A 328 -7.90 8.29 -54.59
C LEU A 328 -7.32 8.75 -55.92
N ALA A 329 -8.10 8.67 -56.99
CA ALA A 329 -7.72 9.14 -58.32
C ALA A 329 -8.59 10.34 -58.73
N TYR A 330 -7.95 11.41 -59.21
CA TYR A 330 -8.60 12.63 -59.68
C TYR A 330 -8.14 13.00 -61.09
N ASN A 331 -9.09 13.41 -61.93
CA ASN A 331 -8.81 14.05 -63.21
C ASN A 331 -8.51 15.53 -62.94
N ILE A 332 -7.31 15.95 -63.29
CA ILE A 332 -6.80 17.31 -63.17
C ILE A 332 -6.47 17.94 -64.52
N SER A 333 -7.02 17.41 -65.64
CA SER A 333 -6.88 18.04 -66.97
C SER A 333 -7.34 19.50 -66.98
N LYS A 334 -8.26 19.85 -66.07
CA LYS A 334 -8.59 21.22 -65.66
C LYS A 334 -8.27 21.37 -64.17
N PRO A 335 -7.06 21.79 -63.78
CA PRO A 335 -6.64 21.77 -62.37
C PRO A 335 -7.49 22.68 -61.43
N ALA A 336 -8.13 23.71 -61.98
CA ALA A 336 -9.09 24.54 -61.25
C ALA A 336 -10.43 23.82 -60.93
N HIS A 337 -10.71 22.70 -61.60
CA HIS A 337 -11.93 21.89 -61.44
C HIS A 337 -11.60 20.39 -61.43
N PRO A 338 -10.92 19.90 -60.37
CA PRO A 338 -10.57 18.50 -60.27
C PRO A 338 -11.83 17.63 -60.13
N LEU A 339 -11.88 16.51 -60.84
CA LEU A 339 -13.00 15.56 -60.77
C LEU A 339 -12.53 14.22 -60.23
N SER A 340 -13.22 13.67 -59.23
CA SER A 340 -12.94 12.33 -58.71
C SER A 340 -13.21 11.27 -59.79
N ILE A 341 -12.22 10.45 -60.11
CA ILE A 341 -12.33 9.32 -61.04
C ILE A 341 -12.73 8.06 -60.29
N ALA A 342 -11.98 7.72 -59.24
CA ALA A 342 -12.18 6.50 -58.47
C ALA A 342 -11.61 6.65 -57.05
N SER A 343 -12.15 5.88 -56.12
CA SER A 343 -11.56 5.66 -54.80
C SER A 343 -11.53 4.16 -54.53
N TYR A 344 -10.47 3.72 -53.86
CA TYR A 344 -10.32 2.33 -53.46
C TYR A 344 -9.87 2.26 -52.02
N GLN A 345 -10.57 1.48 -51.20
CA GLN A 345 -10.15 1.19 -49.83
C GLN A 345 -9.60 -0.23 -49.76
N PHE A 346 -8.38 -0.36 -49.26
CA PHE A 346 -7.78 -1.66 -48.99
C PHE A 346 -8.46 -2.27 -47.77
N THR A 347 -9.38 -3.21 -47.97
CA THR A 347 -9.94 -4.04 -46.89
C THR A 347 -9.15 -5.34 -46.82
N PRO A 348 -8.56 -5.70 -45.66
CA PRO A 348 -7.91 -6.99 -45.52
C PRO A 348 -8.97 -8.10 -45.58
N GLN A 349 -8.95 -8.91 -46.64
CA GLN A 349 -9.63 -10.21 -46.61
C GLN A 349 -8.82 -11.12 -45.67
N GLY A 350 -9.23 -11.24 -44.40
CA GLY A 350 -8.50 -12.11 -43.48
C GLY A 350 -8.99 -12.25 -42.03
N GLY A 351 -10.18 -11.77 -41.65
CA GLY A 351 -10.71 -11.97 -40.30
C GLY A 351 -11.81 -13.04 -40.26
N SER A 352 -11.47 -14.34 -40.20
CA SER A 352 -12.48 -15.38 -40.01
C SER A 352 -13.14 -15.25 -38.63
N LEU A 353 -14.42 -15.60 -38.52
CA LEU A 353 -15.20 -15.59 -37.27
C LEU A 353 -14.51 -16.35 -36.11
N SER A 354 -13.66 -17.32 -36.44
CA SER A 354 -12.86 -18.10 -35.48
C SER A 354 -11.79 -17.26 -34.78
N VAL A 355 -11.20 -16.26 -35.44
CA VAL A 355 -10.23 -15.35 -34.82
C VAL A 355 -10.92 -14.44 -33.81
N TRP A 356 -12.15 -13.99 -34.11
CA TRP A 356 -12.96 -13.21 -33.17
C TRP A 356 -13.39 -14.02 -31.93
N LEU A 357 -13.79 -15.28 -32.11
CA LEU A 357 -14.15 -16.17 -31.01
C LEU A 357 -12.95 -16.53 -30.12
N LEU A 358 -11.78 -16.77 -30.74
CA LEU A 358 -10.53 -17.00 -30.01
C LEU A 358 -10.09 -15.74 -29.25
N ALA A 359 -10.14 -14.55 -29.88
CA ALA A 359 -9.78 -13.29 -29.25
C ALA A 359 -10.73 -12.91 -28.10
N LEU A 360 -12.03 -13.18 -28.23
CA LEU A 360 -13.00 -13.00 -27.16
C LEU A 360 -12.72 -13.99 -26.01
N GLY A 361 -12.47 -15.26 -26.34
CA GLY A 361 -12.13 -16.30 -25.36
C GLY A 361 -10.86 -15.98 -24.58
N THR A 362 -9.78 -15.55 -25.26
CA THR A 362 -8.53 -15.15 -24.62
C THR A 362 -8.69 -13.88 -23.79
N SER A 363 -9.50 -12.92 -24.23
CA SER A 363 -9.76 -11.69 -23.47
C SER A 363 -10.55 -11.96 -22.20
N VAL A 364 -11.55 -12.84 -22.25
CA VAL A 364 -12.32 -13.28 -21.07
C VAL A 364 -11.44 -14.10 -20.13
N ALA A 365 -10.63 -15.02 -20.66
CA ALA A 365 -9.69 -15.80 -19.86
C ALA A 365 -8.66 -14.91 -19.16
N LEU A 366 -8.13 -13.91 -19.86
CA LEU A 366 -7.18 -12.95 -19.30
C LEU A 366 -7.83 -12.03 -18.26
N ALA A 367 -9.08 -11.60 -18.49
CA ALA A 367 -9.84 -10.83 -17.50
C ALA A 367 -10.09 -11.65 -16.23
N LEU A 368 -10.52 -12.91 -16.36
CA LEU A 368 -10.70 -13.83 -15.23
C LEU A 368 -9.38 -14.11 -14.51
N PHE A 369 -8.28 -14.25 -15.26
CA PHE A 369 -6.94 -14.40 -14.69
C PHE A 369 -6.54 -13.17 -13.86
N TRP A 370 -6.75 -11.96 -14.38
CA TRP A 370 -6.45 -10.73 -13.63
C TRP A 370 -7.33 -10.57 -12.39
N VAL A 371 -8.62 -10.90 -12.48
CA VAL A 371 -9.52 -10.92 -11.32
C VAL A 371 -9.03 -11.92 -10.26
N ALA A 372 -8.60 -13.12 -10.68
CA ALA A 372 -8.02 -14.12 -9.78
C ALA A 372 -6.67 -13.67 -9.18
N PHE A 373 -5.81 -13.07 -9.99
CA PHE A 373 -4.51 -12.54 -9.58
C PHE A 373 -4.65 -11.40 -8.59
N PHE A 374 -5.57 -10.45 -8.81
CA PHE A 374 -5.75 -9.33 -7.90
C PHE A 374 -6.59 -9.67 -6.66
N ALA A 375 -7.46 -10.69 -6.72
CA ALA A 375 -8.21 -11.14 -5.56
C ALA A 375 -7.30 -11.55 -4.38
N GLN A 376 -6.10 -12.06 -4.66
CA GLN A 376 -5.13 -12.43 -3.62
C GLN A 376 -4.54 -11.23 -2.86
N PHE A 377 -4.60 -10.02 -3.44
CA PHE A 377 -4.11 -8.78 -2.81
C PHE A 377 -5.24 -7.93 -2.20
N ALA A 378 -6.51 -8.28 -2.48
CA ALA A 378 -7.66 -7.57 -1.93
C ALA A 378 -7.94 -7.93 -0.47
N LEU A 379 -7.67 -9.18 -0.09
CA LEU A 379 -7.88 -9.73 1.24
C LEU A 379 -6.61 -10.44 1.71
N PRO A 380 -6.26 -10.41 3.00
CA PRO A 380 -5.09 -11.14 3.52
C PRO A 380 -5.37 -12.65 3.60
N VAL A 381 -5.41 -13.32 2.45
CA VAL A 381 -5.67 -14.77 2.32
C VAL A 381 -4.37 -15.56 2.22
N ARG A 382 -4.24 -16.61 3.05
CA ARG A 382 -3.01 -17.41 3.17
C ARG A 382 -3.05 -18.73 2.39
N THR A 383 -4.22 -19.36 2.25
CA THR A 383 -4.36 -20.67 1.60
C THR A 383 -4.85 -20.55 0.15
N VAL A 384 -4.52 -21.53 -0.69
CA VAL A 384 -5.00 -21.61 -2.09
C VAL A 384 -6.53 -21.66 -2.14
N GLY A 385 -7.16 -22.39 -1.22
CA GLY A 385 -8.62 -22.44 -1.10
C GLY A 385 -9.24 -21.07 -0.76
N ASP A 386 -8.61 -20.29 0.11
CA ASP A 386 -9.09 -18.95 0.47
C ASP A 386 -8.87 -17.95 -0.68
N ARG A 387 -7.80 -18.09 -1.46
CA ARG A 387 -7.59 -17.30 -2.69
C ARG A 387 -8.71 -17.55 -3.71
N PHE A 388 -9.12 -18.81 -3.89
CA PHE A 388 -10.25 -19.14 -4.76
C PHE A 388 -11.57 -18.56 -4.22
N ARG A 389 -11.80 -18.61 -2.90
CA ARG A 389 -12.98 -17.97 -2.29
C ARG A 389 -12.97 -16.46 -2.45
N ALA A 390 -11.82 -15.81 -2.28
CA ALA A 390 -11.65 -14.38 -2.53
C ALA A 390 -11.97 -14.02 -3.98
N PHE A 391 -11.52 -14.83 -4.94
CA PHE A 391 -11.85 -14.69 -6.35
C PHE A 391 -13.36 -14.81 -6.60
N THR A 392 -14.02 -15.85 -6.08
CA THR A 392 -15.47 -16.03 -6.23
C THR A 392 -16.27 -14.91 -5.56
N TYR A 393 -15.81 -14.41 -4.42
CA TYR A 393 -16.42 -13.28 -3.73
C TYR A 393 -16.28 -12.00 -4.57
N LEU A 394 -15.10 -11.72 -5.12
CA LEU A 394 -14.86 -10.54 -5.94
C LEU A 394 -15.64 -10.58 -7.27
N LEU A 395 -15.79 -11.76 -7.86
CA LEU A 395 -16.73 -11.97 -8.97
C LEU A 395 -18.17 -11.68 -8.55
N SER A 396 -18.63 -12.24 -7.42
CA SER A 396 -19.99 -11.97 -6.92
C SER A 396 -20.22 -10.48 -6.62
N TYR A 397 -19.18 -9.77 -6.21
CA TYR A 397 -19.20 -8.33 -5.98
C TYR A 397 -19.40 -7.54 -7.28
N ILE A 398 -18.69 -7.90 -8.35
CA ILE A 398 -18.82 -7.28 -9.68
C ILE A 398 -20.25 -7.46 -10.23
N PHE A 399 -20.88 -8.62 -9.99
CA PHE A 399 -22.24 -8.90 -10.44
C PHE A 399 -23.34 -8.52 -9.42
N GLY A 400 -22.99 -7.85 -8.32
CA GLY A 400 -23.97 -7.39 -7.32
C GLY A 400 -24.65 -8.51 -6.51
N MET A 401 -24.12 -9.74 -6.54
CA MET A 401 -24.64 -10.92 -5.82
C MET A 401 -23.92 -11.21 -4.50
N HIS A 402 -23.15 -10.25 -3.99
CA HIS A 402 -22.31 -10.44 -2.81
C HIS A 402 -23.08 -10.25 -1.49
N GLY A 403 -22.63 -10.96 -0.45
CA GLY A 403 -23.09 -10.81 0.92
C GLY A 403 -22.44 -9.63 1.68
N PRO A 404 -22.65 -9.55 3.00
CA PRO A 404 -22.09 -8.50 3.86
C PRO A 404 -20.56 -8.52 3.93
N ALA A 405 -19.95 -7.37 4.23
CA ALA A 405 -18.50 -7.19 4.36
C ALA A 405 -18.18 -6.67 5.77
N ILE A 406 -18.15 -7.57 6.74
CA ILE A 406 -18.11 -7.22 8.16
C ILE A 406 -16.66 -7.06 8.62
N PHE A 407 -16.37 -5.97 9.32
CA PHE A 407 -15.08 -5.77 9.96
C PHE A 407 -15.24 -5.75 11.48
N ILE A 408 -14.39 -6.52 12.16
CA ILE A 408 -14.41 -6.71 13.61
C ILE A 408 -13.03 -6.36 14.15
N GLU A 409 -13.00 -5.36 15.03
CA GLU A 409 -11.80 -4.88 15.73
C GLU A 409 -12.04 -4.96 17.23
N ASP A 410 -11.10 -5.56 17.96
CA ASP A 410 -11.15 -5.72 19.43
C ASP A 410 -12.49 -6.31 19.93
N GLY A 411 -13.03 -7.28 19.20
CA GLY A 411 -14.33 -7.88 19.50
C GLY A 411 -15.55 -6.98 19.24
N ILE A 412 -15.38 -5.83 18.59
CA ILE A 412 -16.45 -4.87 18.27
C ILE A 412 -16.71 -4.86 16.76
N VAL A 413 -17.98 -4.95 16.38
CA VAL A 413 -18.41 -4.87 14.98
C VAL A 413 -18.42 -3.40 14.53
N ARG A 414 -17.65 -3.05 13.49
CA ARG A 414 -17.50 -1.67 12.98
C ARG A 414 -18.46 -1.28 11.83
N GLU A 415 -19.39 -2.15 11.43
CA GLU A 415 -20.18 -2.02 10.20
C GLU A 415 -21.50 -1.22 10.36
N SER A 416 -22.05 -0.71 9.25
CA SER A 416 -23.38 -0.09 9.20
C SER A 416 -24.50 -1.14 9.04
N ARG A 417 -25.61 -1.01 9.77
CA ARG A 417 -26.76 -1.96 9.75
C ARG A 417 -27.26 -2.34 8.35
N ALA A 418 -27.07 -1.48 7.34
CA ALA A 418 -27.52 -1.70 5.97
C ALA A 418 -26.74 -2.79 5.20
N GLU A 419 -25.46 -3.00 5.50
CA GLU A 419 -24.66 -4.05 4.83
C GLU A 419 -24.97 -5.44 5.40
N SER A 420 -25.25 -5.55 6.71
CA SER A 420 -25.62 -6.79 7.40
C SER A 420 -26.89 -7.48 6.87
N LEU A 421 -27.74 -6.74 6.12
CA LEU A 421 -29.00 -7.22 5.55
C LEU A 421 -28.85 -7.82 4.14
N ARG A 422 -27.69 -7.68 3.49
CA ARG A 422 -27.45 -8.21 2.14
C ARG A 422 -27.50 -9.74 2.15
N ARG A 423 -28.08 -10.31 1.09
CA ARG A 423 -28.22 -11.76 0.91
C ARG A 423 -27.17 -12.23 -0.09
N GLY A 424 -26.36 -13.20 0.31
CA GLY A 424 -25.26 -13.72 -0.51
C GLY A 424 -24.05 -14.13 0.34
N PRO A 425 -23.06 -14.82 -0.27
CA PRO A 425 -21.81 -15.16 0.41
C PRO A 425 -21.06 -13.87 0.77
N GLY A 426 -20.79 -13.68 2.05
CA GLY A 426 -20.13 -12.50 2.61
C GLY A 426 -18.67 -12.75 2.97
N VAL A 427 -18.01 -11.68 3.41
CA VAL A 427 -16.67 -11.72 3.98
C VAL A 427 -16.67 -11.06 5.36
N ILE A 428 -15.98 -11.68 6.31
CA ILE A 428 -15.75 -11.16 7.66
C ILE A 428 -14.24 -11.04 7.81
N LEU A 429 -13.77 -9.84 8.12
CA LEU A 429 -12.39 -9.56 8.45
C LEU A 429 -12.31 -9.33 9.96
N LEU A 430 -11.61 -10.24 10.64
CA LEU A 430 -11.33 -10.19 12.07
C LEU A 430 -9.88 -9.76 12.24
N ASP A 431 -9.63 -8.78 13.11
CA ASP A 431 -8.28 -8.44 13.51
C ASP A 431 -7.58 -9.60 14.25
N THR A 432 -6.34 -9.39 14.71
CA THR A 432 -5.57 -10.43 15.40
C THR A 432 -6.15 -10.84 16.76
N ALA A 433 -7.01 -10.00 17.35
CA ALA A 433 -7.54 -10.14 18.69
C ALA A 433 -9.03 -10.48 18.72
N SER A 434 -9.66 -10.69 17.57
CA SER A 434 -11.10 -10.94 17.49
C SER A 434 -11.42 -12.36 17.04
N ALA A 435 -12.49 -12.91 17.60
CA ALA A 435 -13.11 -14.13 17.12
C ALA A 435 -14.63 -13.97 17.10
N ALA A 436 -15.31 -14.85 16.37
CA ALA A 436 -16.76 -14.80 16.25
C ALA A 436 -17.38 -16.18 16.12
N VAL A 437 -18.68 -16.26 16.37
CA VAL A 437 -19.48 -17.44 16.05
C VAL A 437 -20.49 -17.06 14.98
N LEU A 438 -20.67 -17.95 14.02
CA LEU A 438 -21.62 -17.79 12.93
C LEU A 438 -22.87 -18.64 13.17
N LYS A 439 -23.99 -18.23 12.56
CA LYS A 439 -25.27 -18.93 12.62
C LYS A 439 -26.01 -18.89 11.29
N THR A 440 -26.84 -19.89 11.07
CA THR A 440 -27.93 -19.90 10.08
C THR A 440 -29.26 -19.71 10.79
N PRO A 441 -30.37 -19.40 10.09
CA PRO A 441 -31.69 -19.40 10.71
C PRO A 441 -31.94 -20.73 11.45
N GLY A 442 -32.08 -20.67 12.78
CA GLY A 442 -32.38 -21.83 13.63
C GLY A 442 -31.20 -22.61 14.21
N ARG A 443 -29.93 -22.35 13.84
CA ARG A 443 -28.77 -23.02 14.46
C ARG A 443 -27.45 -22.27 14.32
N PHE A 444 -26.59 -22.38 15.33
CA PHE A 444 -25.18 -21.99 15.24
C PHE A 444 -24.43 -22.92 14.27
N THR A 445 -23.44 -22.40 13.54
CA THR A 445 -22.71 -23.16 12.50
C THR A 445 -21.28 -23.48 12.89
N ARG A 446 -20.45 -22.47 13.12
CA ARG A 446 -19.04 -22.62 13.50
C ARG A 446 -18.49 -21.39 14.19
N ALA A 447 -17.45 -21.59 15.00
CA ALA A 447 -16.57 -20.51 15.45
C ALA A 447 -15.53 -20.19 14.37
N VAL A 448 -15.15 -18.92 14.30
CA VAL A 448 -14.17 -18.38 13.34
C VAL A 448 -13.19 -17.47 14.08
N GLY A 449 -11.91 -17.58 13.73
CA GLY A 449 -10.82 -16.89 14.41
C GLY A 449 -10.25 -15.72 13.60
N PRO A 450 -9.17 -15.11 14.11
CA PRO A 450 -8.49 -13.98 13.49
C PRO A 450 -8.18 -14.16 11.99
N GLY A 451 -8.31 -13.09 11.22
CA GLY A 451 -8.05 -13.06 9.78
C GLY A 451 -9.33 -13.01 8.93
N VAL A 452 -9.25 -13.58 7.72
CA VAL A 452 -10.35 -13.52 6.74
C VAL A 452 -11.20 -14.77 6.82
N THR A 453 -12.51 -14.58 6.98
CA THR A 453 -13.50 -15.65 6.96
C THR A 453 -14.56 -15.36 5.91
N PHE A 454 -14.88 -16.35 5.07
CA PHE A 454 -15.98 -16.27 4.12
C PHE A 454 -17.24 -16.90 4.72
N THR A 455 -18.38 -16.22 4.61
CA THR A 455 -19.69 -16.73 5.03
C THR A 455 -20.42 -17.38 3.86
N ARG A 456 -21.24 -18.40 4.15
CA ARG A 456 -22.20 -18.94 3.18
C ARG A 456 -23.38 -17.98 3.00
N ALA A 457 -24.16 -18.16 1.93
CA ALA A 457 -25.24 -17.24 1.57
C ALA A 457 -26.28 -16.93 2.66
N ASN A 458 -26.51 -17.88 3.58
CA ASN A 458 -27.47 -17.74 4.70
C ASN A 458 -26.78 -17.71 6.07
N GLU A 459 -25.45 -17.59 6.12
CA GLU A 459 -24.67 -17.59 7.35
C GLU A 459 -24.43 -16.14 7.80
N ARG A 460 -24.76 -15.85 9.05
CA ARG A 460 -24.69 -14.52 9.67
C ARG A 460 -23.91 -14.57 10.98
N LEU A 461 -23.49 -13.40 11.45
CA LEU A 461 -22.84 -13.26 12.75
C LEU A 461 -23.82 -13.62 13.88
N ALA A 462 -23.41 -14.50 14.78
CA ALA A 462 -24.17 -14.90 15.96
C ALA A 462 -23.78 -14.10 17.19
N GLY A 463 -22.47 -13.90 17.38
CA GLY A 463 -21.86 -13.12 18.45
C GLY A 463 -20.35 -13.00 18.21
N VAL A 464 -19.73 -12.07 18.91
CA VAL A 464 -18.30 -11.71 18.80
C VAL A 464 -17.63 -11.76 20.15
N VAL A 465 -16.35 -12.10 20.14
CA VAL A 465 -15.53 -12.17 21.35
C VAL A 465 -14.20 -11.48 21.13
N ASP A 466 -13.74 -10.82 22.17
CA ASP A 466 -12.39 -10.28 22.29
C ASP A 466 -11.46 -11.33 22.91
N LEU A 467 -10.35 -11.63 22.24
CA LEU A 467 -9.33 -12.58 22.64
C LEU A 467 -8.31 -11.96 23.61
N HIS A 468 -8.34 -10.65 23.82
CA HIS A 468 -7.56 -10.03 24.89
C HIS A 468 -7.93 -10.60 26.24
N ARG A 469 -6.98 -10.50 27.17
CA ARG A 469 -7.28 -10.68 28.59
C ARG A 469 -8.28 -9.61 29.01
N GLN A 470 -9.43 -10.05 29.48
CA GLN A 470 -10.53 -9.21 29.90
C GLN A 470 -10.37 -8.90 31.40
N THR A 471 -10.73 -7.68 31.75
CA THR A 471 -10.85 -7.23 33.13
C THR A 471 -12.25 -6.69 33.30
N GLN A 472 -13.05 -7.34 34.14
CA GLN A 472 -14.37 -6.82 34.50
C GLN A 472 -14.35 -6.28 35.92
N PHE A 473 -14.94 -5.11 36.07
CA PHE A 473 -15.12 -4.43 37.34
C PHE A 473 -16.60 -4.41 37.67
N ILE A 474 -16.94 -4.89 38.87
CA ILE A 474 -18.30 -4.83 39.41
C ILE A 474 -18.27 -4.21 40.81
N GLY A 475 -19.26 -3.38 41.10
CA GLY A 475 -19.38 -2.62 42.34
C GLY A 475 -19.25 -1.11 42.18
N PRO A 476 -19.24 -0.36 43.30
CA PRO A 476 -19.31 1.09 43.28
C PRO A 476 -18.07 1.76 42.65
N SER A 477 -18.29 2.62 41.66
CA SER A 477 -17.23 3.35 40.95
C SER A 477 -16.76 4.63 41.69
N GLY A 478 -15.46 4.96 41.57
CA GLY A 478 -14.87 6.21 42.06
C GLY A 478 -14.62 6.31 43.59
N ASN A 479 -14.23 7.52 44.01
CA ASN A 479 -14.10 7.95 45.42
C ASN A 479 -15.46 8.25 46.06
N ALA A 480 -16.56 7.80 45.43
CA ALA A 480 -17.87 7.82 46.03
C ALA A 480 -17.78 7.00 47.32
N SER A 481 -17.62 7.69 48.44
CA SER A 481 -18.11 7.18 49.71
C SER A 481 -19.53 6.73 49.41
N VAL A 482 -19.81 5.44 49.62
CA VAL A 482 -21.14 4.91 49.41
C VAL A 482 -21.99 5.53 50.52
N LEU A 483 -22.45 6.75 50.32
CA LEU A 483 -23.31 7.42 51.27
C LEU A 483 -24.62 6.64 51.18
N TRP A 484 -24.93 5.81 52.17
CA TRP A 484 -26.21 5.08 52.21
C TRP A 484 -27.40 6.00 51.96
N GLU A 485 -27.25 7.27 52.33
CA GLU A 485 -28.18 8.37 52.15
C GLU A 485 -27.96 9.15 50.83
N ARG A 486 -29.04 9.76 50.34
CA ARG A 486 -29.01 10.65 49.17
C ARG A 486 -28.41 12.00 49.55
N GLN A 487 -27.53 12.55 48.71
CA GLN A 487 -26.98 13.89 48.92
C GLN A 487 -27.95 14.99 48.48
N PRO A 488 -27.97 16.17 49.14
CA PRO A 488 -28.85 17.27 48.75
C PRO A 488 -28.65 17.76 47.30
N SER A 489 -27.45 17.57 46.74
CA SER A 489 -27.07 17.97 45.39
C SER A 489 -27.23 16.87 44.34
N GLU A 490 -27.65 15.65 44.72
CA GLU A 490 -27.73 14.47 43.85
C GLU A 490 -29.13 14.30 43.26
N SER A 491 -29.22 14.07 41.95
CA SER A 491 -30.50 13.78 41.29
C SER A 491 -31.06 12.41 41.73
N GLU A 492 -32.37 12.20 41.54
CA GLU A 492 -32.99 10.91 41.89
C GLU A 492 -32.41 9.77 41.03
N ASP A 493 -32.17 10.01 39.75
CA ASP A 493 -31.63 9.02 38.84
C ASP A 493 -30.20 8.63 39.21
N GLU A 494 -29.33 9.60 39.52
CA GLU A 494 -27.96 9.34 40.02
C GLU A 494 -27.96 8.55 41.33
N TYR A 495 -28.87 8.88 42.25
CA TYR A 495 -29.05 8.15 43.50
C TYR A 495 -29.45 6.69 43.23
N GLN A 496 -30.42 6.44 42.34
CA GLN A 496 -30.88 5.10 42.04
C GLN A 496 -29.80 4.25 41.34
N GLU A 497 -29.02 4.83 40.42
CA GLU A 497 -27.89 4.16 39.77
C GLU A 497 -26.81 3.77 40.80
N ARG A 498 -26.48 4.68 41.73
CA ARG A 498 -25.52 4.41 42.80
C ARG A 498 -26.01 3.32 43.76
N GLN A 499 -27.29 3.34 44.13
CA GLN A 499 -27.89 2.28 44.95
C GLN A 499 -27.96 0.96 44.20
N ALA A 500 -28.12 0.96 42.87
CA ALA A 500 -28.02 -0.24 42.06
C ALA A 500 -26.60 -0.83 42.10
N GLN A 501 -25.56 -0.01 41.86
CA GLN A 501 -24.15 -0.43 41.95
C GLN A 501 -23.77 -0.95 43.35
N ARG A 502 -24.31 -0.35 44.42
CA ARG A 502 -24.16 -0.87 45.80
C ARG A 502 -24.75 -2.27 45.93
N ARG A 503 -26.00 -2.45 45.49
CA ARG A 503 -26.72 -3.75 45.59
C ARG A 503 -26.05 -4.84 44.76
N GLU A 504 -25.34 -4.50 43.70
CA GLU A 504 -24.63 -5.48 42.86
C GLU A 504 -23.63 -6.31 43.65
N THR A 505 -22.78 -5.70 44.49
CA THR A 505 -21.72 -6.42 45.24
C THR A 505 -21.97 -6.54 46.74
N SER A 506 -22.99 -5.85 47.26
CA SER A 506 -23.37 -5.91 48.67
C SER A 506 -23.58 -7.36 49.14
N GLY A 507 -23.01 -7.66 50.31
CA GLY A 507 -23.21 -8.90 51.05
C GLY A 507 -23.34 -8.61 52.55
N LEU A 508 -23.90 -9.57 53.28
CA LEU A 508 -24.06 -9.48 54.73
C LEU A 508 -23.09 -10.44 55.43
N THR A 509 -22.45 -9.96 56.50
CA THR A 509 -21.71 -10.80 57.46
C THR A 509 -22.67 -11.66 58.29
N ARG A 510 -22.11 -12.61 59.04
CA ARG A 510 -22.87 -13.50 59.95
C ARG A 510 -23.70 -12.74 60.99
N ASP A 511 -23.20 -11.59 61.43
CA ASP A 511 -23.84 -10.66 62.38
C ASP A 511 -24.76 -9.62 61.69
N GLY A 512 -25.01 -9.76 60.39
CA GLY A 512 -25.99 -8.94 59.65
C GLY A 512 -25.49 -7.57 59.25
N ILE A 513 -24.17 -7.34 59.26
CA ILE A 513 -23.57 -6.07 58.83
C ILE A 513 -23.28 -6.12 57.34
N GLU A 514 -23.68 -5.07 56.64
CA GLU A 514 -23.45 -4.94 55.20
C GLU A 514 -21.99 -4.61 54.89
N VAL A 515 -21.44 -5.31 53.90
CA VAL A 515 -20.09 -5.10 53.38
C VAL A 515 -20.16 -5.00 51.87
N VAL A 516 -19.65 -3.90 51.31
CA VAL A 516 -19.74 -3.60 49.88
C VAL A 516 -18.33 -3.47 49.30
N PRO A 517 -17.82 -4.51 48.61
CA PRO A 517 -16.51 -4.45 47.96
C PRO A 517 -16.60 -3.98 46.51
N ASN A 518 -15.43 -3.65 45.95
CA ASN A 518 -15.18 -3.70 44.52
C ASN A 518 -14.61 -5.09 44.18
N ILE A 519 -15.18 -5.73 43.17
CA ILE A 519 -14.71 -7.04 42.70
C ILE A 519 -14.19 -6.90 41.27
N ILE A 520 -12.95 -7.34 41.06
CA ILE A 520 -12.28 -7.30 39.77
C ILE A 520 -11.99 -8.73 39.34
N ALA A 521 -12.58 -9.15 38.24
CA ALA A 521 -12.32 -10.45 37.63
C ALA A 521 -11.40 -10.28 36.41
N VAL A 522 -10.23 -10.92 36.45
CA VAL A 522 -9.29 -10.95 35.33
C VAL A 522 -9.27 -12.33 34.72
N PHE A 523 -9.65 -12.45 33.45
CA PHE A 523 -9.82 -13.73 32.78
C PHE A 523 -9.57 -13.62 31.27
N LYS A 524 -9.55 -14.76 30.59
CA LYS A 524 -9.41 -14.84 29.13
C LYS A 524 -10.16 -16.09 28.64
N LEU A 525 -10.45 -16.15 27.35
CA LEU A 525 -10.82 -17.41 26.70
C LEU A 525 -9.69 -18.43 26.85
N ARG A 526 -10.05 -19.67 27.20
CA ARG A 526 -9.10 -20.75 27.42
C ARG A 526 -8.45 -21.16 26.09
N THR A 527 -7.12 -21.22 26.09
CA THR A 527 -6.32 -21.75 24.98
C THR A 527 -5.52 -22.96 25.44
N THR A 528 -5.22 -23.89 24.53
CA THR A 528 -4.28 -24.99 24.79
C THR A 528 -2.94 -24.72 24.10
N PRO A 529 -1.82 -25.32 24.56
CA PRO A 529 -0.54 -25.19 23.87
C PRO A 529 -0.59 -25.64 22.39
N GLU A 530 -1.39 -26.66 22.10
CA GLU A 530 -1.63 -27.13 20.72
C GLU A 530 -2.36 -26.08 19.87
N ASP A 531 -3.33 -25.38 20.44
CA ASP A 531 -4.03 -24.29 19.77
C ASP A 531 -3.11 -23.10 19.48
N GLU A 532 -2.23 -22.75 20.41
CA GLU A 532 -1.24 -21.68 20.23
C GLU A 532 -0.19 -22.02 19.18
N ALA A 533 0.19 -23.30 19.07
CA ALA A 533 1.05 -23.79 18.01
C ALA A 533 0.35 -23.80 16.64
N ARG A 534 -0.93 -24.20 16.60
CA ARG A 534 -1.73 -24.30 15.37
C ARG A 534 -2.14 -22.94 14.81
N TRP A 535 -2.48 -22.01 15.70
CA TRP A 535 -2.97 -20.69 15.37
C TRP A 535 -1.94 -19.67 15.84
N HIS A 536 -1.04 -19.28 14.94
CA HIS A 536 0.00 -18.27 15.18
C HIS A 536 -0.59 -16.86 15.38
N THR A 537 -1.43 -16.69 16.40
CA THR A 537 -2.01 -15.41 16.79
C THR A 537 -1.39 -15.00 18.12
N ARG A 538 -1.02 -13.72 18.25
CA ARG A 538 -0.41 -13.19 19.49
C ARG A 538 -1.29 -13.40 20.72
N PHE A 539 -2.61 -13.46 20.52
CA PHE A 539 -3.60 -13.56 21.57
C PHE A 539 -4.09 -14.99 21.80
N GLY A 540 -3.67 -15.97 21.01
CA GLY A 540 -4.17 -17.35 21.06
C GLY A 540 -5.63 -17.47 20.60
N TYR A 541 -6.00 -18.61 20.03
CA TYR A 541 -7.36 -18.86 19.55
C TYR A 541 -7.74 -20.32 19.72
N ASN A 542 -8.83 -20.58 20.44
CA ASN A 542 -9.44 -21.91 20.54
C ASN A 542 -10.91 -21.82 20.06
N PRO A 543 -11.28 -22.52 18.98
CA PRO A 543 -12.63 -22.44 18.40
C PRO A 543 -13.72 -22.95 19.35
N GLU A 544 -13.43 -23.96 20.16
CA GLU A 544 -14.37 -24.56 21.12
C GLU A 544 -14.63 -23.60 22.29
N SER A 545 -13.60 -22.92 22.79
CA SER A 545 -13.74 -21.90 23.83
C SER A 545 -14.59 -20.72 23.35
N VAL A 546 -14.33 -20.23 22.14
CA VAL A 546 -15.11 -19.15 21.51
C VAL A 546 -16.57 -19.57 21.31
N TRP A 547 -16.77 -20.80 20.84
CA TRP A 547 -18.10 -21.38 20.69
C TRP A 547 -18.87 -21.41 22.01
N ARG A 548 -18.26 -21.96 23.06
CA ARG A 548 -18.87 -22.08 24.39
C ARG A 548 -19.17 -20.73 25.03
N ALA A 549 -18.33 -19.72 24.79
CA ALA A 549 -18.56 -18.37 25.30
C ALA A 549 -19.81 -17.74 24.66
N VAL A 550 -19.92 -17.76 23.32
CA VAL A 550 -21.04 -17.11 22.62
C VAL A 550 -22.34 -17.92 22.70
N VAL A 551 -22.27 -19.24 22.52
CA VAL A 551 -23.46 -20.11 22.63
C VAL A 551 -23.92 -20.21 24.09
N GLY A 552 -22.98 -20.03 25.01
CA GLY A 552 -23.21 -20.02 26.45
C GLY A 552 -23.64 -18.68 27.03
N GLU A 553 -24.00 -17.66 26.24
CA GLU A 553 -24.59 -16.45 26.81
C GLU A 553 -25.88 -16.80 27.56
N GLY A 554 -25.95 -16.44 28.84
CA GLY A 554 -27.11 -16.71 29.71
C GLY A 554 -28.25 -15.73 29.44
N VAL A 555 -29.45 -16.03 29.96
CA VAL A 555 -30.57 -15.08 29.97
C VAL A 555 -30.51 -14.30 31.28
N ASN A 556 -30.43 -12.97 31.20
CA ASN A 556 -30.57 -12.06 32.33
C ASN A 556 -32.03 -12.09 32.82
N LEU A 557 -32.25 -12.63 34.03
CA LEU A 557 -33.58 -12.81 34.60
C LEU A 557 -34.10 -11.56 35.32
N ASP A 558 -33.21 -10.62 35.65
CA ASP A 558 -33.56 -9.39 36.37
C ASP A 558 -34.20 -8.33 35.45
N GLU A 559 -34.21 -8.59 34.14
CA GLU A 559 -34.73 -7.65 33.15
C GLU A 559 -36.15 -8.03 32.67
N LYS A 560 -37.00 -7.01 32.54
CA LYS A 560 -38.43 -7.17 32.20
C LYS A 560 -38.61 -8.05 30.96
N VAL A 561 -39.72 -8.81 30.94
CA VAL A 561 -40.04 -9.76 29.85
C VAL A 561 -40.05 -9.09 28.48
N ASP A 562 -40.42 -7.82 28.42
CA ASP A 562 -40.55 -7.02 27.20
C ASP A 562 -39.27 -6.24 26.82
N ALA A 563 -38.17 -6.41 27.56
CA ALA A 563 -36.90 -5.78 27.20
C ALA A 563 -36.33 -6.38 25.91
N LEU A 564 -35.60 -5.55 25.14
CA LEU A 564 -34.95 -5.99 23.90
C LEU A 564 -34.10 -7.26 24.17
N PRO A 565 -34.11 -8.27 23.27
CA PRO A 565 -33.40 -9.53 23.47
C PRO A 565 -31.89 -9.40 23.75
N GLU A 566 -31.30 -8.28 23.33
CA GLU A 566 -29.89 -7.94 23.56
C GLU A 566 -29.60 -7.55 25.02
N LYS A 567 -30.56 -6.93 25.72
CA LYS A 567 -30.41 -6.59 27.14
C LYS A 567 -30.64 -7.80 28.04
N ARG A 568 -31.55 -8.66 27.63
CA ARG A 568 -31.87 -9.94 28.28
C ARG A 568 -30.76 -11.00 28.19
N ARG A 569 -29.61 -10.75 27.58
CA ARG A 569 -28.49 -11.70 27.49
C ARG A 569 -27.36 -11.25 28.38
N MET A 570 -26.92 -12.10 29.30
CA MET A 570 -25.68 -11.89 30.01
C MET A 570 -24.53 -12.20 29.06
N ALA A 571 -23.84 -11.14 28.62
CA ALA A 571 -22.66 -11.29 27.79
C ALA A 571 -21.61 -12.14 28.52
N TRP A 572 -20.95 -13.02 27.78
CA TRP A 572 -20.03 -14.03 28.30
C TRP A 572 -18.91 -13.46 29.17
N ASN A 573 -18.52 -12.21 28.92
CA ASN A 573 -17.46 -11.51 29.65
C ASN A 573 -17.87 -11.10 31.06
N TRP A 574 -19.16 -10.91 31.36
CA TRP A 574 -19.59 -10.53 32.72
C TRP A 574 -19.74 -11.71 33.68
N LEU A 575 -19.85 -12.93 33.16
CA LEU A 575 -20.12 -14.12 33.97
C LEU A 575 -19.12 -14.33 35.14
N PRO A 576 -17.79 -14.23 34.95
CA PRO A 576 -16.86 -14.44 36.05
C PRO A 576 -17.02 -13.43 37.19
N ALA A 577 -17.37 -12.18 36.88
CA ALA A 577 -17.56 -11.13 37.87
C ALA A 577 -18.83 -11.38 38.70
N TYR A 578 -19.96 -11.69 38.05
CA TYR A 578 -21.20 -12.01 38.77
C TYR A 578 -21.07 -13.27 39.63
N LEU A 579 -20.46 -14.33 39.10
CA LEU A 579 -20.22 -15.54 39.87
C LEU A 579 -19.30 -15.26 41.07
N ALA A 580 -18.32 -14.36 40.92
CA ALA A 580 -17.44 -13.96 42.01
C ALA A 580 -18.20 -13.22 43.12
N VAL A 581 -19.22 -12.42 42.79
CA VAL A 581 -20.12 -11.81 43.78
C VAL A 581 -20.85 -12.88 44.58
N ASP A 582 -21.37 -13.91 43.93
CA ASP A 582 -22.11 -14.98 44.62
C ASP A 582 -21.19 -15.77 45.57
N VAL A 583 -19.96 -16.07 45.14
CA VAL A 583 -18.96 -16.69 46.01
C VAL A 583 -18.55 -15.76 47.15
N TRP A 584 -18.36 -14.46 46.88
CA TRP A 584 -18.10 -13.46 47.90
C TRP A 584 -19.19 -13.47 48.98
N ARG A 585 -20.48 -13.45 48.59
CA ARG A 585 -21.62 -13.53 49.50
C ARG A 585 -21.65 -14.84 50.30
N ASP A 586 -21.38 -15.97 49.64
CA ASP A 586 -21.31 -17.29 50.30
C ASP A 586 -20.17 -17.40 51.32
N CYS A 587 -19.04 -16.75 51.05
CA CYS A 587 -17.90 -16.70 51.97
C CYS A 587 -18.16 -15.70 53.11
N LEU A 588 -18.60 -14.48 52.81
CA LEU A 588 -18.81 -13.39 53.77
C LEU A 588 -19.79 -13.77 54.88
N ARG A 589 -20.89 -14.46 54.55
CA ARG A 589 -21.92 -14.88 55.53
C ARG A 589 -21.40 -15.79 56.66
N ARG A 590 -20.17 -16.31 56.56
CA ARG A 590 -19.55 -17.20 57.55
C ARG A 590 -18.76 -16.45 58.61
N PHE A 591 -18.44 -15.18 58.38
CA PHE A 591 -17.60 -14.35 59.26
C PHE A 591 -18.43 -13.24 59.91
N ALA A 592 -18.16 -12.93 61.17
CA ALA A 592 -18.60 -11.67 61.77
C ALA A 592 -17.72 -10.51 61.28
N LEU A 593 -18.18 -9.26 61.41
CA LEU A 593 -17.43 -8.10 60.93
C LEU A 593 -16.04 -7.97 61.59
N SER A 594 -15.93 -8.17 62.90
CA SER A 594 -14.64 -8.07 63.60
C SER A 594 -13.64 -9.13 63.13
N GLU A 595 -14.14 -10.34 62.86
CA GLU A 595 -13.36 -11.48 62.39
C GLU A 595 -12.76 -11.25 60.99
N LEU A 596 -13.31 -10.32 60.20
CA LEU A 596 -12.74 -9.97 58.89
C LEU A 596 -11.34 -9.38 58.98
N PHE A 597 -11.01 -8.71 60.10
CA PHE A 597 -9.76 -7.97 60.28
C PHE A 597 -8.85 -8.58 61.35
N GLU A 598 -9.37 -9.48 62.20
CA GLU A 598 -8.60 -10.18 63.23
C GLU A 598 -7.85 -11.40 62.69
N ARG A 599 -6.57 -11.57 63.05
CA ARG A 599 -5.78 -12.77 62.71
C ARG A 599 -6.14 -13.93 63.63
N LYS A 600 -7.20 -14.66 63.27
CA LYS A 600 -7.80 -15.73 64.07
C LYS A 600 -7.84 -17.09 63.36
N PHE A 601 -7.74 -17.10 62.03
CA PHE A 601 -8.01 -18.30 61.24
C PHE A 601 -6.72 -18.98 60.79
N PRO A 602 -6.45 -20.25 61.16
CA PRO A 602 -5.25 -20.94 60.70
C PRO A 602 -5.31 -21.15 59.17
N SER A 603 -4.19 -20.99 58.48
CA SER A 603 -4.10 -21.30 57.05
C SER A 603 -4.37 -22.79 56.80
N ALA A 604 -4.87 -23.11 55.60
CA ALA A 604 -5.14 -24.50 55.20
C ALA A 604 -3.85 -25.34 55.20
N ASP A 605 -2.78 -24.79 54.63
CA ASP A 605 -1.50 -25.47 54.43
C ASP A 605 -0.57 -25.38 55.66
N ASP A 606 -0.66 -24.29 56.41
CA ASP A 606 0.22 -24.00 57.56
C ASP A 606 -0.61 -23.51 58.77
N PRO A 607 -0.90 -24.39 59.75
CA PRO A 607 -1.69 -24.02 60.93
C PRO A 607 -1.06 -22.95 61.82
N GLU A 608 0.26 -22.74 61.78
CA GLU A 608 0.93 -21.69 62.59
C GLU A 608 0.68 -20.30 62.01
N LYS A 609 0.41 -20.21 60.70
CA LYS A 609 0.09 -18.97 60.03
C LYS A 609 -1.37 -18.59 60.25
N MET A 610 -1.60 -17.63 61.14
CA MET A 610 -2.92 -17.04 61.39
C MET A 610 -3.27 -15.96 60.35
N LEU A 611 -4.41 -16.15 59.70
CA LEU A 611 -5.00 -15.31 58.67
C LEU A 611 -6.18 -14.49 59.22
N THR A 612 -6.47 -13.38 58.57
CA THR A 612 -7.73 -12.64 58.78
C THR A 612 -8.88 -13.27 58.01
N GLY A 613 -10.12 -13.00 58.41
CA GLY A 613 -11.30 -13.45 57.66
C GLY A 613 -11.26 -12.96 56.19
N MET A 614 -10.77 -11.73 55.94
CA MET A 614 -10.59 -11.23 54.57
C MET A 614 -9.56 -12.02 53.76
N GLU A 615 -8.44 -12.43 54.37
CA GLU A 615 -7.43 -13.26 53.70
C GLU A 615 -8.01 -14.65 53.35
N VAL A 616 -8.82 -15.23 54.23
CA VAL A 616 -9.52 -16.50 53.94
C VAL A 616 -10.51 -16.32 52.79
N ILE A 617 -11.37 -15.29 52.85
CA ILE A 617 -12.36 -15.04 51.80
C ILE A 617 -11.68 -14.81 50.44
N THR A 618 -10.66 -13.95 50.38
CA THR A 618 -9.95 -13.66 49.11
C THR A 618 -9.25 -14.89 48.55
N THR A 619 -8.63 -15.71 49.40
CA THR A 619 -8.00 -16.97 49.00
C THR A 619 -9.02 -17.95 48.43
N GLU A 620 -10.15 -18.11 49.11
CA GLU A 620 -11.19 -19.06 48.70
C GLU A 620 -11.94 -18.62 47.46
N VAL A 621 -12.29 -17.33 47.36
CA VAL A 621 -12.88 -16.75 46.14
C VAL A 621 -11.93 -16.98 44.95
N ALA A 622 -10.63 -16.74 45.09
CA ALA A 622 -9.69 -17.00 44.00
C ALA A 622 -9.54 -18.50 43.68
N ALA A 623 -9.48 -19.37 44.71
CA ALA A 623 -9.29 -20.81 44.54
C ALA A 623 -10.44 -21.47 43.79
N ARG A 624 -11.70 -21.08 44.07
CA ARG A 624 -12.90 -21.61 43.39
C ARG A 624 -12.95 -21.33 41.89
N PHE A 625 -12.13 -20.42 41.37
CA PHE A 625 -12.09 -20.14 39.93
C PHE A 625 -10.84 -20.68 39.24
N ARG A 626 -9.86 -21.15 40.01
CA ARG A 626 -8.54 -21.56 39.50
C ARG A 626 -8.27 -23.06 39.65
N SER A 627 -8.93 -23.72 40.59
CA SER A 627 -8.68 -25.13 40.93
C SER A 627 -9.96 -25.96 40.81
N GLU A 628 -9.83 -27.20 40.32
CA GLU A 628 -10.94 -28.15 40.28
C GLU A 628 -11.37 -28.57 41.69
N GLU A 629 -10.42 -28.66 42.63
CA GLU A 629 -10.65 -28.99 44.02
C GLU A 629 -10.31 -27.80 44.93
N VAL A 630 -11.20 -27.49 45.86
CA VAL A 630 -11.09 -26.38 46.82
C VAL A 630 -11.34 -26.86 48.24
N ASN A 631 -10.76 -26.17 49.20
CA ASN A 631 -10.94 -26.47 50.61
C ASN A 631 -12.39 -26.18 51.03
N VAL A 632 -12.87 -26.92 52.02
CA VAL A 632 -14.22 -26.74 52.56
C VAL A 632 -14.14 -25.90 53.83
N LEU A 633 -14.82 -24.77 53.84
CA LEU A 633 -15.05 -24.00 55.05
C LEU A 633 -16.26 -24.55 55.83
N ASP A 634 -16.20 -24.48 57.15
CA ASP A 634 -17.37 -24.65 58.02
C ASP A 634 -18.23 -23.38 58.09
N GLU A 635 -19.27 -23.41 58.93
CA GLU A 635 -20.21 -22.29 59.09
C GLU A 635 -19.58 -21.05 59.74
N PHE A 636 -18.39 -21.21 60.35
CA PHE A 636 -17.67 -20.16 61.07
C PHE A 636 -16.40 -19.70 60.33
N GLY A 637 -16.17 -20.18 59.10
CA GLY A 637 -15.05 -19.75 58.26
C GLY A 637 -13.73 -20.50 58.51
N PHE A 638 -13.73 -21.57 59.32
CA PHE A 638 -12.56 -22.43 59.50
C PHE A 638 -12.49 -23.52 58.43
N TYR A 639 -11.28 -23.87 58.03
CA TYR A 639 -11.05 -25.02 57.15
C TYR A 639 -11.42 -26.32 57.87
N LYS A 640 -12.37 -27.07 57.30
CA LYS A 640 -12.69 -28.41 57.78
C LYS A 640 -11.48 -29.32 57.59
N ARG A 641 -11.14 -30.08 58.62
CA ARG A 641 -10.06 -31.07 58.57
C ARG A 641 -10.62 -32.49 58.74
N ASP A 642 -10.00 -33.45 58.08
CA ASP A 642 -10.31 -34.88 58.25
C ASP A 642 -9.72 -35.44 59.56
N ALA A 643 -9.91 -36.75 59.80
CA ALA A 643 -9.42 -37.40 61.02
C ALA A 643 -7.88 -37.36 61.14
N GLU A 644 -7.19 -37.21 60.02
CA GLU A 644 -5.73 -37.11 59.89
C GLU A 644 -5.23 -35.66 59.95
N GLY A 645 -6.13 -34.68 60.14
CA GLY A 645 -5.80 -33.26 60.26
C GLY A 645 -5.55 -32.55 58.93
N LYS A 646 -5.83 -33.16 57.77
CA LYS A 646 -5.69 -32.55 56.45
C LYS A 646 -6.95 -31.79 56.03
N PRO A 647 -6.84 -30.71 55.25
CA PRO A 647 -8.01 -29.97 54.76
C PRO A 647 -8.92 -30.84 53.89
N VAL A 648 -10.21 -30.87 54.22
CA VAL A 648 -11.24 -31.54 53.42
C VAL A 648 -11.43 -30.75 52.13
N LYS A 649 -11.36 -31.42 50.98
CA LYS A 649 -11.55 -30.82 49.66
C LYS A 649 -12.88 -31.23 49.03
N ARG A 650 -13.44 -30.34 48.21
CA ARG A 650 -14.59 -30.61 47.34
C ARG A 650 -14.32 -30.11 45.93
N LYS A 651 -15.05 -30.64 44.95
CA LYS A 651 -15.02 -30.10 43.59
C LYS A 651 -15.65 -28.71 43.56
N SER A 652 -14.99 -27.75 42.91
CA SER A 652 -15.55 -26.41 42.70
C SER A 652 -16.53 -26.43 41.53
N GLU A 653 -17.77 -26.00 41.83
CA GLU A 653 -18.80 -25.83 40.80
C GLU A 653 -18.50 -24.62 39.93
N GLU A 654 -17.93 -23.57 40.50
CA GLU A 654 -17.63 -22.30 39.84
C GLU A 654 -16.52 -22.48 38.80
N PHE A 655 -15.45 -23.19 39.17
CA PHE A 655 -14.42 -23.62 38.22
C PHE A 655 -15.03 -24.38 37.05
N ARG A 656 -15.90 -25.37 37.33
CA ARG A 656 -16.57 -26.17 36.29
C ARG A 656 -17.47 -25.32 35.40
N ILE A 657 -18.23 -24.36 35.95
CA ILE A 657 -19.08 -23.46 35.17
C ILE A 657 -18.23 -22.60 34.22
N VAL A 658 -17.18 -21.98 34.72
CA VAL A 658 -16.27 -21.13 33.93
C VAL A 658 -15.57 -21.95 32.83
N GLN A 659 -15.10 -23.16 33.15
CA GLN A 659 -14.50 -24.07 32.17
C GLN A 659 -15.48 -24.53 31.10
N ASN A 660 -16.73 -24.84 31.48
CA ASN A 660 -17.79 -25.22 30.54
C ASN A 660 -18.19 -24.07 29.60
N ARG A 661 -17.88 -22.82 29.98
CA ARG A 661 -18.05 -21.62 29.16
C ARG A 661 -16.82 -21.28 28.32
N GLY A 662 -15.76 -22.10 28.38
CA GLY A 662 -14.54 -21.87 27.61
C GLY A 662 -13.65 -20.77 28.19
N LEU A 663 -13.79 -20.44 29.47
CA LEU A 663 -13.08 -19.35 30.12
C LEU A 663 -11.99 -19.88 31.05
N GLN A 664 -10.97 -19.06 31.24
CA GLN A 664 -9.88 -19.25 32.20
C GLN A 664 -9.72 -17.98 33.03
N VAL A 665 -10.00 -18.07 34.32
CA VAL A 665 -9.86 -16.96 35.26
C VAL A 665 -8.45 -17.00 35.86
N TYR A 666 -7.75 -15.87 35.81
CA TYR A 666 -6.40 -15.72 36.35
C TYR A 666 -6.44 -15.30 37.80
N THR A 667 -7.30 -14.34 38.12
CA THR A 667 -7.44 -13.83 39.47
C THR A 667 -8.79 -13.16 39.66
N ILE A 668 -9.26 -13.18 40.90
CA ILE A 668 -10.34 -12.33 41.39
C ILE A 668 -9.74 -11.50 42.51
N VAL A 669 -9.90 -10.19 42.41
CA VAL A 669 -9.37 -9.24 43.38
C VAL A 669 -10.54 -8.55 44.05
N ILE A 670 -10.54 -8.52 45.37
CA ILE A 670 -11.52 -7.83 46.18
C ILE A 670 -10.82 -6.63 46.81
N THR A 671 -11.31 -5.43 46.54
CA THR A 671 -10.71 -4.17 47.01
C THR A 671 -11.78 -3.20 47.48
N ASN A 672 -11.34 -2.08 48.08
CA ASN A 672 -12.21 -0.96 48.47
C ASN A 672 -13.46 -1.43 49.21
N ILE A 673 -13.24 -2.16 50.31
CA ILE A 673 -14.30 -2.60 51.20
C ILE A 673 -14.91 -1.36 51.84
N ARG A 674 -16.23 -1.20 51.72
CA ARG A 674 -16.99 -0.10 52.31
C ARG A 674 -18.00 -0.63 53.30
N LEU A 675 -18.11 0.05 54.44
CA LEU A 675 -18.96 -0.35 55.56
C LEU A 675 -19.92 0.80 55.92
N PRO A 676 -21.12 0.51 56.46
CA PRO A 676 -22.06 1.55 56.89
C PRO A 676 -21.37 2.64 57.71
N LYS A 677 -21.68 3.91 57.45
CA LYS A 677 -21.01 5.06 58.08
C LYS A 677 -20.89 4.93 59.61
N LEU A 678 -21.96 4.51 60.28
CA LEU A 678 -21.97 4.28 61.72
C LEU A 678 -20.97 3.20 62.18
N VAL A 679 -20.79 2.16 61.36
CA VAL A 679 -19.83 1.08 61.61
C VAL A 679 -18.41 1.56 61.39
N GLU A 680 -18.15 2.33 60.33
CA GLU A 680 -16.83 2.93 60.07
C GLU A 680 -16.40 3.88 61.20
N GLU A 681 -17.31 4.76 61.66
CA GLU A 681 -17.07 5.68 62.77
C GLU A 681 -16.75 4.93 64.08
N GLN A 682 -17.47 3.83 64.34
CA GLN A 682 -17.21 2.99 65.51
C GLN A 682 -15.85 2.29 65.41
N LEU A 683 -15.55 1.64 64.28
CA LEU A 683 -14.25 0.98 64.05
C LEU A 683 -13.08 1.96 64.16
N PHE A 684 -13.24 3.18 63.63
CA PHE A 684 -12.23 4.23 63.73
C PHE A 684 -12.00 4.65 65.19
N THR A 685 -13.08 4.81 65.96
CA THR A 685 -13.02 5.14 67.39
C THR A 685 -12.32 4.05 68.20
N ASP A 686 -12.68 2.78 67.95
CA ASP A 686 -12.07 1.63 68.63
C ASP A 686 -10.59 1.47 68.26
N TRP A 687 -10.25 1.70 66.99
CA TRP A 687 -8.87 1.74 66.51
C TRP A 687 -8.07 2.85 67.19
N GLN A 688 -8.60 4.07 67.25
CA GLN A 688 -7.94 5.22 67.90
C GLN A 688 -7.65 4.91 69.37
N LYS A 689 -8.62 4.38 70.11
CA LYS A 689 -8.46 3.98 71.52
C LYS A 689 -7.40 2.90 71.69
N THR A 690 -7.36 1.92 70.79
CA THR A 690 -6.34 0.86 70.80
C THR A 690 -4.94 1.43 70.57
N TRP A 691 -4.79 2.35 69.62
CA TRP A 691 -3.53 3.03 69.34
C TRP A 691 -3.07 3.92 70.48
N GLU A 692 -3.97 4.70 71.08
CA GLU A 692 -3.65 5.51 72.26
C GLU A 692 -3.13 4.64 73.42
N THR A 693 -3.75 3.48 73.63
CA THR A 693 -3.31 2.50 74.64
C THR A 693 -1.92 1.94 74.31
N GLN A 694 -1.68 1.55 73.05
CA GLN A 694 -0.37 1.05 72.62
C GLN A 694 0.72 2.11 72.74
N LEU A 695 0.45 3.34 72.31
CA LEU A 695 1.38 4.47 72.42
C LEU A 695 1.72 4.79 73.88
N THR A 696 0.74 4.73 74.78
CA THR A 696 0.95 4.94 76.22
C THR A 696 1.86 3.85 76.79
N ASN A 697 1.60 2.58 76.44
CA ASN A 697 2.41 1.46 76.90
C ASN A 697 3.85 1.51 76.35
N LEU A 698 4.00 1.82 75.07
CA LEU A 698 5.31 1.99 74.43
C LEU A 698 6.08 3.17 75.03
N GLY A 699 5.42 4.31 75.24
CA GLY A 699 6.00 5.47 75.91
C GLY A 699 6.51 5.13 77.31
N GLY A 700 5.71 4.40 78.10
CA GLY A 700 6.11 3.93 79.42
C GLY A 700 7.25 2.89 79.40
N ALA A 701 7.34 2.06 78.35
CA ALA A 701 8.47 1.14 78.17
C ALA A 701 9.77 1.88 77.85
N VAL A 702 9.72 2.81 76.88
CA VAL A 702 10.87 3.65 76.49
C VAL A 702 11.37 4.50 77.66
N GLU A 703 10.47 5.06 78.46
CA GLU A 703 10.88 5.89 79.59
C GLU A 703 11.55 5.06 80.69
N ARG A 704 11.07 3.84 80.97
CA ARG A 704 11.75 2.93 81.90
C ARG A 704 13.15 2.56 81.43
N GLU A 705 13.31 2.28 80.14
CA GLU A 705 14.62 1.99 79.55
C GLU A 705 15.56 3.20 79.64
N ARG A 706 15.06 4.41 79.37
CA ARG A 706 15.84 5.65 79.53
C ARG A 706 16.30 5.87 80.96
N ILE A 707 15.42 5.67 81.94
CA ILE A 707 15.77 5.79 83.37
C ILE A 707 16.85 4.76 83.73
N GLN A 708 16.69 3.50 83.30
CA GLN A 708 17.69 2.46 83.55
C GLN A 708 19.05 2.82 82.94
N VAL A 709 19.09 3.26 81.67
CA VAL A 709 20.33 3.68 81.01
C VAL A 709 20.95 4.89 81.71
N ALA A 710 20.14 5.84 82.16
CA ALA A 710 20.63 7.01 82.89
C ALA A 710 21.21 6.63 84.27
N ASP A 711 20.58 5.70 84.99
CA ASP A 711 21.06 5.19 86.28
C ASP A 711 22.35 4.37 86.11
N GLU A 712 22.41 3.49 85.12
CA GLU A 712 23.62 2.74 84.76
C GLU A 712 24.77 3.68 84.39
N ALA A 713 24.51 4.67 83.53
CA ALA A 713 25.50 5.68 83.16
C ALA A 713 25.98 6.50 84.37
N ARG A 714 25.07 6.85 85.28
CA ARG A 714 25.40 7.55 86.52
C ARG A 714 26.28 6.70 87.43
N MET A 715 25.96 5.42 87.61
CA MET A 715 26.77 4.51 88.44
C MET A 715 28.15 4.27 87.83
N ASN A 716 28.24 4.13 86.50
CA ASN A 716 29.51 4.02 85.80
C ASN A 716 30.35 5.30 85.99
N ALA A 717 29.75 6.48 85.80
CA ALA A 717 30.45 7.76 85.99
C ALA A 717 30.95 7.95 87.43
N LEU A 718 30.18 7.54 88.45
CA LEU A 718 30.63 7.55 89.86
C LEU A 718 31.80 6.59 90.10
N THR A 719 31.77 5.42 89.47
CA THR A 719 32.85 4.42 89.57
C THR A 719 34.12 4.93 88.90
N GLU A 720 34.01 5.49 87.69
CA GLU A 720 35.13 6.12 86.98
C GLU A 720 35.73 7.27 87.78
N TYR A 721 34.90 8.14 88.35
CA TYR A 721 35.35 9.22 89.22
C TYR A 721 36.15 8.70 90.43
N ALA A 722 35.65 7.66 91.12
CA ALA A 722 36.36 7.06 92.25
C ALA A 722 37.69 6.42 91.85
N LEU A 723 37.76 5.78 90.67
CA LEU A 723 39.01 5.24 90.13
C LEU A 723 40.00 6.35 89.77
N TRP A 724 39.54 7.43 89.15
CA TRP A 724 40.39 8.57 88.80
C TRP A 724 41.00 9.24 90.02
N THR A 725 40.22 9.43 91.10
CA THR A 725 40.74 10.08 92.31
C THR A 725 41.67 9.19 93.11
N CYS A 726 41.61 7.86 92.95
CA CYS A 726 42.36 6.93 93.79
C CYS A 726 43.52 6.22 93.07
N ASP A 727 43.83 6.54 91.81
CA ASP A 727 44.77 5.77 90.99
C ASP A 727 46.18 5.72 91.61
N THR A 728 46.73 6.86 92.02
CA THR A 728 48.04 6.93 92.67
C THR A 728 48.01 6.30 94.06
N LEU A 729 46.92 6.43 94.82
CA LEU A 729 46.75 5.75 96.10
C LEU A 729 46.75 4.22 95.92
N PHE A 730 46.05 3.71 94.92
CA PHE A 730 46.00 2.28 94.62
C PHE A 730 47.39 1.76 94.23
N ARG A 731 48.14 2.51 93.40
CA ARG A 731 49.53 2.20 93.08
C ARG A 731 50.43 2.17 94.32
N GLN A 732 50.31 3.16 95.21
CA GLN A 732 51.08 3.20 96.46
C GLN A 732 50.80 2.01 97.38
N LEU A 733 49.52 1.61 97.52
CA LEU A 733 49.11 0.44 98.30
C LEU A 733 49.65 -0.87 97.70
N GLN A 734 49.64 -1.02 96.38
CA GLN A 734 50.21 -2.20 95.71
C GLN A 734 51.73 -2.32 95.90
N GLU A 735 52.44 -1.19 95.97
CA GLU A 735 53.86 -1.13 96.26
C GLU A 735 54.20 -1.36 97.75
N GLY A 736 53.20 -1.61 98.60
CA GLY A 736 53.37 -1.89 100.03
C GLY A 736 53.70 -0.66 100.88
N ARG A 737 53.48 0.56 100.37
CA ARG A 737 53.66 1.80 101.12
C ARG A 737 52.46 2.04 102.03
N GLN A 738 52.71 2.49 103.27
CA GLN A 738 51.62 2.95 104.13
C GLN A 738 51.23 4.39 103.73
N PRO A 739 49.94 4.67 103.49
CA PRO A 739 49.48 6.02 103.20
C PRO A 739 49.68 6.91 104.43
N ASP A 740 50.30 8.08 104.23
CA ASP A 740 50.33 9.18 105.19
C ASP A 740 49.20 10.16 104.86
N ASP A 741 48.43 10.61 105.85
CA ASP A 741 47.12 11.26 105.64
C ASP A 741 47.21 12.52 104.73
N PRO A 742 48.17 13.45 104.91
CA PRO A 742 48.26 14.64 104.06
C PRO A 742 48.77 14.33 102.64
N GLN A 743 49.78 13.47 102.52
CA GLN A 743 50.38 13.13 101.21
C GLN A 743 49.44 12.32 100.32
N THR A 744 48.57 11.53 100.95
CA THR A 744 47.55 10.75 100.25
C THR A 744 46.48 11.66 99.66
N LEU A 745 46.02 12.66 100.43
CA LEU A 745 45.04 13.63 99.94
C LEU A 745 45.59 14.44 98.76
N ASP A 746 46.85 14.92 98.86
CA ASP A 746 47.52 15.63 97.77
C ASP A 746 47.60 14.78 96.50
N ALA A 747 48.00 13.50 96.62
CA ALA A 747 48.09 12.60 95.48
C ALA A 747 46.73 12.39 94.80
N MET A 748 45.66 12.22 95.58
CA MET A 748 44.30 12.04 95.06
C MET A 748 43.76 13.30 94.36
N LEU A 749 44.04 14.49 94.93
CA LEU A 749 43.67 15.77 94.31
C LEU A 749 44.48 16.04 93.04
N MET A 750 45.77 15.70 93.01
CA MET A 750 46.62 15.82 91.82
C MET A 750 46.17 14.88 90.68
N ASP A 751 45.77 13.65 90.98
CA ASP A 751 45.22 12.72 89.98
C ASP A 751 43.93 13.28 89.37
N LEU A 752 43.04 13.82 90.20
CA LEU A 752 41.80 14.45 89.74
C LEU A 752 42.09 15.68 88.87
N ARG A 753 43.05 16.53 89.28
CA ARG A 753 43.51 17.68 88.48
C ARG A 753 44.02 17.25 87.11
N ALA A 754 44.87 16.22 87.08
CA ALA A 754 45.46 15.71 85.85
C ALA A 754 44.37 15.21 84.91
N LYS A 755 43.39 14.46 85.41
CA LYS A 755 42.27 13.94 84.61
C LYS A 755 41.37 15.04 84.06
N ILE A 756 40.99 16.04 84.88
CA ILE A 756 40.21 17.18 84.40
C ILE A 756 40.99 17.98 83.35
N SER A 757 42.32 18.08 83.46
CA SER A 757 43.18 18.78 82.51
C SER A 757 43.34 18.05 81.18
N GLU A 758 43.45 16.71 81.20
CA GLU A 758 43.59 15.84 80.02
C GLU A 758 42.33 15.87 79.14
N GLU A 759 41.15 15.89 79.75
CA GLU A 759 39.87 15.86 79.04
C GLU A 759 39.31 17.25 78.74
N LEU A 760 39.43 17.68 77.48
CA LEU A 760 39.05 19.02 77.02
C LEU A 760 37.59 19.40 77.29
N ASN A 761 36.68 18.41 77.28
CA ASN A 761 35.26 18.61 77.57
C ASN A 761 34.97 18.71 79.07
N LEU A 762 35.60 17.87 79.89
CA LEU A 762 35.52 17.95 81.35
C LEU A 762 36.07 19.29 81.84
N ARG A 763 37.25 19.71 81.34
CA ARG A 763 37.86 21.00 81.66
C ARG A 763 36.94 22.19 81.40
N ARG A 764 36.25 22.19 80.25
CA ARG A 764 35.28 23.24 79.90
C ARG A 764 34.08 23.26 80.83
N ARG A 765 33.58 22.09 81.25
CA ARG A 765 32.39 21.98 82.10
C ARG A 765 32.69 22.23 83.58
N MET A 766 33.87 21.84 84.04
CA MET A 766 34.29 21.89 85.44
C MET A 766 35.31 23.01 85.69
N THR A 767 35.13 24.18 85.07
CA THR A 767 36.10 25.28 85.18
C THR A 767 36.20 25.82 86.61
N ASN A 768 35.06 25.88 87.33
CA ASN A 768 35.02 26.36 88.70
C ASN A 768 35.61 25.33 89.65
N GLU A 769 35.19 24.07 89.53
CA GLU A 769 35.67 22.96 90.36
C GLU A 769 37.17 22.71 90.14
N TRP A 770 37.66 22.88 88.91
CA TRP A 770 39.08 22.82 88.63
C TRP A 770 39.86 23.93 89.34
N ARG A 771 39.32 25.15 89.39
CA ARG A 771 39.92 26.27 90.10
C ARG A 771 39.89 26.06 91.61
N ASP A 772 38.75 25.62 92.16
CA ASP A 772 38.64 25.27 93.58
C ASP A 772 39.63 24.18 93.97
N LEU A 773 39.87 23.22 93.06
CA LEU A 773 40.84 22.16 93.25
C LEU A 773 42.29 22.65 93.17
N GLU A 774 42.61 23.64 92.34
CA GLU A 774 43.92 24.30 92.37
C GLU A 774 44.12 25.08 93.67
N ASP A 775 43.12 25.84 94.11
CA ASP A 775 43.15 26.57 95.37
C ASP A 775 43.34 25.61 96.57
N LEU A 776 42.72 24.42 96.54
CA LEU A 776 42.88 23.37 97.54
C LEU A 776 44.26 22.68 97.52
N LEU A 777 44.90 22.57 96.35
CA LEU A 777 46.25 22.00 96.23
C LEU A 777 47.33 23.02 96.64
N ASP A 778 47.05 24.31 96.52
CA ASP A 778 47.94 25.39 96.96
C ASP A 778 47.87 25.64 98.48
N TRP A 779 46.72 25.34 99.10
CA TRP A 779 46.49 25.44 100.55
C TRP A 779 47.10 24.25 101.31
#